data_AF-A0A9D6ADY0-F1
#
_entry.id   AF-A0A9D6ADY0-F1
#
_cell.length_a   1.000
_cell.length_b   1.000
_cell.length_c   1.000
_cell.angle_alpha   90.00
_cell.angle_beta   90.00
_cell.angle_gamma   90.00
#
_symmetry.space_group_name_H-M   'P 1'
#
loop_
_entity.id
_entity.type
_entity.pdbx_description
1 polymer ?
#
loop_
_entity_poly.entity_id
_entity_poly.type
_entity_poly.pdbx_seq_one_letter_code
_entity_poly.pdbx_strand_id
1 'polypeptide(L)'
;MFKKALNSLFSILLVFALLPAPAFAEAAGELTTTATATATSSAENALTAQDNASGTEAASGTVEATSSATTTSEETGSGVAATTNETDYPHKTLDQAVETLTNSFYKPKPRYGVDTNLNTMVAEELRRIGAGEVNVRVASVQMSSTASYAHAGISTDFATNGSIEYFWMDAAGFTNQRSTLILRQAKVTFELSKDGKTVQYTCNVLIPWDEAKSQAQLADVSQNLAPSYAAGQNESSVTSDFTLPHKLVSADGNQLSWSKVTWTSSDTSVVRIDGYGTEPYKATVTRGIRDKQVTLTANVSLSSSDAPQTSYQKTFTITVPGDPSAITDAQNNLLRRINRRFSTSSIKDVYTNHSINAQAVTDDLQMPTPKNFGLDGKRYQFTYTSSNAAITFNGYRGTVYQPLPSASAQQVDITLTVTDKENPEVSVSKTLTVTVSPLNQADIDAELTLMNESKAHFWDALATPSGQQNKQDSVSESLATPNKFYRAADGSLTWSYDVNNTDKTASGIVPSEFPTYDPMGPADQARTYSSSQPTIIQNENLVLAQTPEYNTSVTVSALLSSARYSRYASLYPDNAQFQALTNQKVSATFTVAGEKGVRPVEEDPDPSQLVSVTLSVVGLDKDGKPQHWAPTQTIEVRKGTTADKVTYDYLKNNGLTYDAAGGYLSSITSPSQGLTLATAQVDGAYKWWQFFVNGQLSDKMANNVVLDKNTTITWTYGGQNSSIPTPQNELVINPFAEHPNYEASWSGFGSGNGSTTTQSTPINSAALRWSVTEGTQNTPGFVSDQVIVHDTVYYVSGSTLKAVDAATGNLIAKVQIGSKVSYFARPLYVNGMIVVATDDGCLTAFSATTMECIWKTEPLDTTNALQSVSSLTVNNGTILAEFTKMSGFDAAGGYMVAVDATTGALRWKQNAQPANIPGATSGQPSGYYWSGAAASGSDFMIGDESSSVRLINGTTGAIEAELNLGSPIRAGIV
;
A
#
# COMPACT_ATOMS: atom_id res chain seq x y z
N MET A 1 40.12 22.83 -51.73
CA MET A 1 40.65 21.57 -51.16
C MET A 1 40.99 21.79 -49.69
N PHE A 2 41.03 20.70 -48.90
CA PHE A 2 41.34 20.62 -47.47
C PHE A 2 42.24 21.74 -46.90
N LYS A 3 41.79 22.43 -45.85
CA LYS A 3 42.60 23.35 -45.04
C LYS A 3 42.97 22.69 -43.71
N LYS A 4 44.26 22.74 -43.34
CA LYS A 4 44.79 22.27 -42.06
C LYS A 4 45.77 23.30 -41.49
N ALA A 5 45.70 23.47 -40.16
CA ALA A 5 46.73 23.95 -39.24
C ALA A 5 47.14 25.46 -39.19
N LEU A 6 46.94 25.99 -37.97
CA LEU A 6 47.76 26.92 -37.17
C LEU A 6 47.60 28.46 -37.23
N ASN A 7 47.17 28.98 -36.07
CA ASN A 7 47.57 30.21 -35.34
C ASN A 7 47.32 31.62 -35.94
N SER A 8 46.38 32.37 -35.33
CA SER A 8 46.67 33.37 -34.25
C SER A 8 45.84 34.67 -34.29
N LEU A 9 45.50 35.18 -33.09
CA LEU A 9 45.31 36.58 -32.67
C LEU A 9 44.34 37.54 -33.41
N PHE A 10 43.27 37.95 -32.69
CA PHE A 10 42.82 39.33 -32.32
C PHE A 10 41.37 39.17 -31.79
N SER A 11 41.03 39.40 -30.50
CA SER A 11 40.98 40.67 -29.73
C SER A 11 40.00 41.69 -30.35
N ILE A 12 39.07 42.37 -29.67
CA ILE A 12 38.85 42.58 -28.21
C ILE A 12 37.49 43.31 -27.95
N LEU A 13 37.14 43.57 -26.67
CA LEU A 13 35.98 44.32 -26.11
C LEU A 13 34.63 43.55 -26.21
N LEU A 14 33.64 43.63 -25.30
CA LEU A 14 33.50 44.07 -23.89
C LEU A 14 32.18 43.38 -23.36
N VAL A 15 31.79 43.24 -22.09
CA VAL A 15 32.19 43.78 -20.76
C VAL A 15 32.25 42.62 -19.73
N PHE A 16 32.54 42.90 -18.47
CA PHE A 16 32.60 41.97 -17.32
C PHE A 16 32.11 42.67 -16.03
N ALA A 17 31.52 41.92 -15.09
CA ALA A 17 31.63 42.03 -13.61
C ALA A 17 30.52 41.14 -12.98
N LEU A 18 30.70 40.12 -12.13
CA LEU A 18 31.66 39.76 -11.06
C LEU A 18 31.58 40.60 -9.75
N LEU A 19 30.76 40.10 -8.80
CA LEU A 19 31.04 39.89 -7.35
C LEU A 19 31.46 41.13 -6.48
N PRO A 20 31.60 41.03 -5.13
CA PRO A 20 31.31 39.93 -4.18
C PRO A 20 30.36 40.32 -3.02
N ALA A 21 30.14 39.39 -2.07
CA ALA A 21 29.68 39.71 -0.72
C ALA A 21 30.83 40.26 0.17
N PRO A 22 30.52 40.91 1.29
CA PRO A 22 30.92 40.31 2.57
C PRO A 22 29.87 40.41 3.69
N ALA A 23 30.02 39.58 4.73
CA ALA A 23 29.22 39.58 5.95
C ALA A 23 29.80 40.52 7.02
N PHE A 24 28.98 40.95 7.99
CA PHE A 24 29.10 40.62 9.44
C PHE A 24 28.11 41.43 10.31
N ALA A 25 27.53 40.76 11.32
CA ALA A 25 27.08 41.25 12.64
C ALA A 25 26.09 42.45 12.75
N GLU A 26 25.27 42.61 13.80
CA GLU A 26 24.71 41.76 14.87
C GLU A 26 23.63 42.62 15.61
N ALA A 27 22.93 42.02 16.59
CA ALA A 27 22.14 42.66 17.67
C ALA A 27 20.64 42.97 17.44
N ALA A 28 19.83 42.05 17.99
CA ALA A 28 18.70 42.25 18.92
C ALA A 28 17.55 43.22 18.58
N GLY A 29 16.32 42.68 18.59
CA GLY A 29 15.05 43.41 18.41
C GLY A 29 13.82 42.51 18.62
N GLU A 30 13.60 42.12 19.86
CA GLU A 30 12.54 41.23 20.37
C GLU A 30 11.10 41.75 20.10
N LEU A 31 10.16 40.88 19.68
CA LEU A 31 8.90 40.53 20.39
C LEU A 31 7.88 39.74 19.52
N THR A 32 7.50 38.57 20.04
CA THR A 32 6.15 37.93 20.03
C THR A 32 5.17 38.10 18.85
N THR A 33 4.67 36.97 18.32
CA THR A 33 3.28 36.54 18.62
C THR A 33 3.04 35.05 18.29
N THR A 34 2.18 34.42 19.10
CA THR A 34 1.76 33.01 19.04
C THR A 34 0.76 32.73 17.93
N ALA A 35 0.76 31.51 17.39
CA ALA A 35 -0.35 30.94 16.63
C ALA A 35 -0.58 29.46 17.01
N THR A 36 -1.58 29.24 17.88
CA THR A 36 -2.15 27.92 18.21
C THR A 36 -3.64 27.91 17.89
N ALA A 37 -4.04 27.00 17.00
CA ALA A 37 -5.40 26.51 16.71
C ALA A 37 -5.22 25.49 15.56
N THR A 38 -5.64 24.23 15.57
CA THR A 38 -6.72 23.53 16.29
C THR A 38 -8.12 24.07 16.00
N ALA A 39 -8.78 23.46 15.01
CA ALA A 39 -10.23 23.53 14.82
C ALA A 39 -10.73 22.20 14.20
N THR A 40 -11.12 21.27 15.06
CA THR A 40 -11.99 20.12 14.74
C THR A 40 -13.45 20.54 14.92
N SER A 41 -14.41 19.65 14.59
CA SER A 41 -15.87 19.76 14.85
C SER A 41 -16.69 20.58 13.81
N SER A 42 -17.93 20.23 13.46
CA SER A 42 -18.73 19.05 13.84
C SER A 42 -19.94 18.80 12.91
N ALA A 43 -20.37 17.52 12.88
CA ALA A 43 -21.75 16.98 13.01
C ALA A 43 -22.96 17.79 12.44
N GLU A 44 -23.73 17.28 11.47
CA GLU A 44 -24.69 16.13 11.48
C GLU A 44 -26.11 16.44 11.98
N ASN A 45 -27.10 16.26 11.08
CA ASN A 45 -28.42 15.61 11.25
C ASN A 45 -29.39 16.04 10.12
N ALA A 46 -30.31 15.21 9.59
CA ALA A 46 -30.64 13.81 9.87
C ALA A 46 -31.34 13.10 8.67
N LEU A 47 -31.12 11.78 8.59
CA LEU A 47 -32.03 10.68 8.20
C LEU A 47 -33.27 10.94 7.31
N THR A 48 -33.45 10.11 6.27
CA THR A 48 -34.22 8.83 6.37
C THR A 48 -34.20 7.99 5.07
N ALA A 49 -34.08 6.66 5.22
CA ALA A 49 -34.75 5.53 4.51
C ALA A 49 -34.97 5.53 2.96
N GLN A 50 -34.98 4.41 2.20
CA GLN A 50 -34.70 2.97 2.42
C GLN A 50 -34.60 2.26 1.05
N ASP A 51 -33.99 1.05 1.01
CA ASP A 51 -34.20 -0.09 0.08
C ASP A 51 -34.12 0.10 -1.46
N ASN A 52 -33.26 -0.60 -2.20
CA ASN A 52 -33.15 -2.06 -2.49
C ASN A 52 -34.11 -2.62 -3.56
N ALA A 53 -33.55 -2.99 -4.73
CA ALA A 53 -33.95 -4.03 -5.71
C ALA A 53 -33.15 -3.78 -7.01
N SER A 54 -32.23 -4.63 -7.48
CA SER A 54 -32.37 -5.98 -8.07
C SER A 54 -33.16 -6.04 -9.38
N GLY A 55 -32.61 -6.64 -10.44
CA GLY A 55 -33.40 -7.02 -11.63
C GLY A 55 -32.59 -7.31 -12.90
N THR A 56 -32.43 -8.60 -13.23
CA THR A 56 -31.89 -9.11 -14.50
C THR A 56 -32.95 -9.24 -15.60
N GLU A 57 -32.48 -9.56 -16.81
CA GLU A 57 -33.19 -9.69 -18.10
C GLU A 57 -34.49 -10.50 -18.11
N ALA A 58 -35.47 -10.05 -18.93
CA ALA A 58 -36.20 -10.90 -19.88
C ALA A 58 -36.93 -10.07 -20.96
N ALA A 59 -36.91 -10.58 -22.20
CA ALA A 59 -37.36 -9.92 -23.43
C ALA A 59 -38.85 -9.54 -23.54
N SER A 60 -39.14 -8.42 -24.24
CA SER A 60 -39.83 -8.42 -25.57
C SER A 60 -40.31 -7.01 -25.98
N GLY A 61 -40.19 -6.67 -27.28
CA GLY A 61 -41.15 -5.75 -27.94
C GLY A 61 -40.74 -4.30 -28.27
N THR A 62 -40.07 -4.13 -29.42
CA THR A 62 -40.36 -3.10 -30.47
C THR A 62 -40.34 -1.57 -30.17
N VAL A 63 -39.38 -0.89 -30.85
CA VAL A 63 -39.40 0.47 -31.46
C VAL A 63 -39.92 1.67 -30.65
N GLU A 64 -39.04 2.64 -30.34
CA GLU A 64 -38.80 3.82 -31.20
C GLU A 64 -37.61 4.66 -30.71
N ALA A 65 -36.89 5.27 -31.65
CA ALA A 65 -35.77 6.17 -31.37
C ALA A 65 -36.16 7.59 -31.79
N THR A 66 -36.01 8.54 -30.87
CA THR A 66 -35.99 9.97 -31.21
C THR A 66 -34.72 10.62 -30.67
N SER A 67 -33.97 11.21 -31.59
CA SER A 67 -32.79 12.00 -31.32
C SER A 67 -33.17 13.45 -31.00
N SER A 68 -32.43 14.09 -30.10
CA SER A 68 -31.65 15.30 -30.44
C SER A 68 -31.10 15.96 -29.16
N ALA A 69 -29.78 16.10 -29.09
CA ALA A 69 -29.17 17.15 -28.29
C ALA A 69 -29.02 18.41 -29.16
N THR A 70 -29.00 19.60 -28.54
CA THR A 70 -27.78 20.44 -28.46
C THR A 70 -28.10 21.77 -27.77
N THR A 71 -27.19 22.18 -26.89
CA THR A 71 -27.22 23.40 -26.09
C THR A 71 -26.55 24.58 -26.80
N THR A 72 -27.11 25.80 -26.63
CA THR A 72 -26.38 27.10 -26.49
C THR A 72 -25.47 27.55 -27.67
N SER A 73 -25.10 28.83 -27.85
CA SER A 73 -24.91 29.93 -26.89
C SER A 73 -24.94 31.31 -27.56
N GLU A 74 -25.43 32.31 -26.82
CA GLU A 74 -24.89 33.69 -26.71
C GLU A 74 -24.86 34.62 -27.96
N GLU A 75 -24.95 35.95 -27.85
CA GLU A 75 -24.77 36.83 -26.69
C GLU A 75 -25.51 38.19 -26.81
N THR A 76 -25.57 38.94 -25.70
CA THR A 76 -25.83 40.39 -25.52
C THR A 76 -27.26 40.94 -25.61
N GLY A 77 -27.61 41.79 -24.63
CA GLY A 77 -28.25 43.07 -25.00
C GLY A 77 -29.44 43.64 -24.23
N SER A 78 -29.51 43.53 -22.89
CA SER A 78 -30.21 44.46 -21.97
C SER A 78 -31.56 45.10 -22.41
N GLY A 79 -32.67 44.63 -21.83
CA GLY A 79 -33.98 45.30 -21.90
C GLY A 79 -34.41 45.88 -20.56
N VAL A 80 -34.22 47.19 -20.35
CA VAL A 80 -35.00 47.96 -19.35
C VAL A 80 -36.22 48.54 -20.06
N ALA A 81 -37.38 48.43 -19.43
CA ALA A 81 -38.68 48.72 -20.05
C ALA A 81 -38.78 50.17 -20.57
N ALA A 82 -39.13 50.29 -21.85
CA ALA A 82 -39.74 51.48 -22.41
C ALA A 82 -41.17 51.12 -22.86
N THR A 83 -42.16 51.65 -22.16
CA THR A 83 -43.56 51.61 -22.62
C THR A 83 -43.71 52.47 -23.87
N THR A 84 -43.97 51.84 -25.01
CA THR A 84 -44.44 52.54 -26.23
C THR A 84 -45.83 52.03 -26.61
N ASN A 85 -46.75 52.99 -26.66
CA ASN A 85 -48.18 52.85 -26.90
C ASN A 85 -48.55 51.94 -28.07
N GLU A 86 -49.75 51.36 -28.00
CA GLU A 86 -50.53 51.03 -29.18
C GLU A 86 -50.70 52.30 -30.04
N THR A 87 -50.12 52.34 -31.25
CA THR A 87 -50.63 53.10 -32.42
C THR A 87 -49.84 52.75 -33.68
N ASP A 88 -50.53 52.65 -34.81
CA ASP A 88 -49.99 52.55 -36.19
C ASP A 88 -48.92 51.46 -36.48
N TYR A 89 -49.38 50.21 -36.53
CA TYR A 89 -49.02 49.39 -37.70
C TYR A 89 -49.95 49.79 -38.85
N PRO A 90 -49.43 50.21 -40.03
CA PRO A 90 -50.30 50.49 -41.16
C PRO A 90 -51.02 49.20 -41.55
N HIS A 91 -52.35 49.22 -41.53
CA HIS A 91 -53.20 48.13 -42.03
C HIS A 91 -53.02 48.01 -43.55
N LYS A 92 -51.90 47.40 -43.98
CA LYS A 92 -51.61 47.22 -45.39
C LYS A 92 -52.71 46.36 -46.01
N THR A 93 -53.30 46.86 -47.08
CA THR A 93 -54.18 46.04 -47.91
C THR A 93 -53.37 44.88 -48.50
N LEU A 94 -54.07 43.83 -48.92
CA LEU A 94 -53.45 42.66 -49.53
C LEU A 94 -52.55 43.04 -50.72
N ASP A 95 -52.97 44.03 -51.52
CA ASP A 95 -52.19 44.59 -52.63
C ASP A 95 -50.91 45.30 -52.15
N GLN A 96 -50.99 46.13 -51.11
CA GLN A 96 -49.82 46.82 -50.52
C GLN A 96 -48.83 45.85 -49.87
N ALA A 97 -49.32 44.72 -49.33
CA ALA A 97 -48.48 43.65 -48.80
C ALA A 97 -47.72 42.93 -49.93
N VAL A 98 -48.40 42.59 -51.03
CA VAL A 98 -47.78 41.98 -52.24
C VAL A 98 -46.80 42.93 -52.92
N GLU A 99 -47.12 44.23 -53.01
CA GLU A 99 -46.18 45.25 -53.49
C GLU A 99 -44.94 45.33 -52.59
N THR A 100 -45.12 45.29 -51.26
CA THR A 100 -44.00 45.28 -50.31
C THR A 100 -43.11 44.05 -50.50
N LEU A 101 -43.68 42.84 -50.60
CA LEU A 101 -42.95 41.59 -50.83
C LEU A 101 -42.21 41.57 -52.19
N THR A 102 -42.80 42.19 -53.21
CA THR A 102 -42.20 42.32 -54.54
C THR A 102 -41.03 43.30 -54.53
N ASN A 103 -41.23 44.50 -53.97
CA ASN A 103 -40.22 45.56 -53.91
C ASN A 103 -39.05 45.21 -52.98
N SER A 104 -39.27 44.39 -51.95
CA SER A 104 -38.21 43.86 -51.09
C SER A 104 -37.49 42.64 -51.68
N PHE A 105 -37.90 42.16 -52.86
CA PHE A 105 -37.44 40.91 -53.48
C PHE A 105 -37.48 39.72 -52.50
N TYR A 106 -38.54 39.67 -51.68
CA TYR A 106 -38.67 38.61 -50.69
C TYR A 106 -38.70 37.24 -51.38
N LYS A 107 -38.18 36.24 -50.67
CA LYS A 107 -38.33 34.83 -50.99
C LYS A 107 -38.07 34.06 -49.70
N PRO A 108 -38.91 33.07 -49.36
CA PRO A 108 -38.60 32.21 -48.23
C PRO A 108 -37.29 31.46 -48.50
N LYS A 109 -36.47 31.30 -47.46
CA LYS A 109 -35.20 30.59 -47.49
C LYS A 109 -35.26 29.47 -46.46
N PRO A 110 -35.81 28.30 -46.81
CA PRO A 110 -35.96 27.19 -45.86
C PRO A 110 -34.60 26.76 -45.30
N ARG A 111 -34.59 26.34 -44.04
CA ARG A 111 -33.46 25.70 -43.37
C ARG A 111 -33.84 24.27 -43.00
N TYR A 112 -33.04 23.32 -43.48
CA TYR A 112 -33.20 21.90 -43.18
C TYR A 112 -33.29 21.66 -41.66
N GLY A 113 -34.20 20.76 -41.25
CA GLY A 113 -34.48 20.48 -39.85
C GLY A 113 -35.28 21.55 -39.08
N VAL A 114 -35.63 22.69 -39.71
CA VAL A 114 -36.39 23.77 -39.05
C VAL A 114 -37.68 24.11 -39.78
N ASP A 115 -37.62 24.39 -41.08
CA ASP A 115 -38.75 24.97 -41.83
C ASP A 115 -39.51 23.88 -42.61
N THR A 116 -40.64 23.36 -42.10
CA THR A 116 -41.35 22.24 -42.76
C THR A 116 -42.35 22.65 -43.84
N ASN A 117 -42.81 23.91 -43.85
CA ASN A 117 -43.87 24.39 -44.76
C ASN A 117 -43.67 25.86 -45.18
N LEU A 118 -43.73 26.14 -46.48
CA LEU A 118 -43.54 27.48 -47.05
C LEU A 118 -44.71 28.45 -46.78
N ASN A 119 -45.95 27.97 -46.65
CA ASN A 119 -47.09 28.84 -46.38
C ASN A 119 -46.90 29.54 -45.02
N THR A 120 -46.41 28.80 -44.01
CA THR A 120 -46.07 29.33 -42.69
C THR A 120 -44.99 30.42 -42.77
N MET A 121 -43.92 30.21 -43.55
CA MET A 121 -42.85 31.20 -43.71
C MET A 121 -43.34 32.50 -44.35
N VAL A 122 -44.20 32.40 -45.37
CA VAL A 122 -44.76 33.56 -46.09
C VAL A 122 -45.83 34.26 -45.24
N ALA A 123 -46.65 33.52 -44.49
CA ALA A 123 -47.63 34.08 -43.56
C ALA A 123 -46.95 34.88 -42.43
N GLU A 124 -45.86 34.38 -41.87
CA GLU A 124 -45.09 35.07 -40.83
C GLU A 124 -44.40 36.33 -41.38
N GLU A 125 -43.89 36.32 -42.61
CA GLU A 125 -43.38 37.53 -43.26
C GLU A 125 -44.51 38.56 -43.50
N LEU A 126 -45.67 38.12 -43.97
CA LEU A 126 -46.85 38.98 -44.15
C LEU A 126 -47.28 39.65 -42.84
N ARG A 127 -47.27 38.88 -41.73
CA ARG A 127 -47.50 39.40 -40.39
C ARG A 127 -46.45 40.45 -40.02
N ARG A 128 -45.16 40.16 -40.24
CA ARG A 128 -44.03 41.06 -39.96
C ARG A 128 -44.11 42.41 -40.70
N ILE A 129 -44.53 42.43 -41.96
CA ILE A 129 -44.62 43.65 -42.79
C ILE A 129 -45.92 44.46 -42.58
N GLY A 130 -46.77 44.07 -41.63
CA GLY A 130 -48.01 44.78 -41.26
C GLY A 130 -49.28 44.32 -41.97
N ALA A 131 -49.28 43.19 -42.69
CA ALA A 131 -50.49 42.67 -43.33
C ALA A 131 -51.44 41.95 -42.35
N GLY A 132 -50.96 41.60 -41.15
CA GLY A 132 -51.71 40.82 -40.15
C GLY A 132 -51.88 39.36 -40.57
N GLU A 133 -52.93 38.70 -40.07
CA GLU A 133 -53.28 37.34 -40.50
C GLU A 133 -53.76 37.34 -41.96
N VAL A 134 -53.09 36.54 -42.79
CA VAL A 134 -53.39 36.30 -44.20
C VAL A 134 -53.38 34.80 -44.41
N ASN A 135 -54.42 34.25 -45.03
CA ASN A 135 -54.45 32.84 -45.39
C ASN A 135 -53.60 32.63 -46.65
N VAL A 136 -52.51 31.88 -46.51
CA VAL A 136 -51.49 31.63 -47.55
C VAL A 136 -51.59 30.20 -48.05
N ARG A 137 -51.66 30.03 -49.37
CA ARG A 137 -51.70 28.73 -50.03
C ARG A 137 -50.76 28.70 -51.24
N VAL A 138 -50.02 27.62 -51.45
CA VAL A 138 -49.29 27.40 -52.70
C VAL A 138 -50.29 27.02 -53.80
N ALA A 139 -50.38 27.85 -54.83
CA ALA A 139 -51.25 27.66 -55.98
C ALA A 139 -50.56 26.91 -57.13
N SER A 140 -49.27 27.16 -57.35
CA SER A 140 -48.48 26.42 -58.33
C SER A 140 -46.98 26.43 -58.00
N VAL A 141 -46.28 25.38 -58.42
CA VAL A 141 -44.84 25.20 -58.26
C VAL A 141 -44.27 24.77 -59.61
N GLN A 142 -43.23 25.46 -60.07
CA GLN A 142 -42.50 25.11 -61.29
C GLN A 142 -41.01 24.96 -60.94
N MET A 143 -40.51 23.72 -60.94
CA MET A 143 -39.07 23.47 -60.81
C MET A 143 -38.34 23.99 -62.05
N SER A 144 -37.16 24.58 -61.85
CA SER A 144 -36.33 25.15 -62.93
C SER A 144 -35.74 24.06 -63.82
N SER A 145 -35.50 22.87 -63.26
CA SER A 145 -35.22 21.64 -63.98
C SER A 145 -35.61 20.43 -63.11
N THR A 146 -35.92 19.31 -63.73
CA THR A 146 -36.27 18.04 -63.06
C THR A 146 -35.44 16.90 -63.64
N ALA A 147 -35.03 15.96 -62.81
CA ALA A 147 -34.37 14.73 -63.24
C ALA A 147 -34.89 13.55 -62.41
N SER A 148 -34.95 12.35 -62.99
CA SER A 148 -35.49 11.16 -62.31
C SER A 148 -34.69 10.71 -61.09
N TYR A 149 -33.44 11.17 -60.98
CA TYR A 149 -32.51 10.87 -59.89
C TYR A 149 -32.40 12.01 -58.86
N ALA A 150 -33.24 13.05 -58.96
CA ALA A 150 -33.14 14.26 -58.15
C ALA A 150 -34.51 14.63 -57.59
N HIS A 151 -34.59 14.67 -56.28
CA HIS A 151 -35.83 14.76 -55.52
C HIS A 151 -35.85 16.07 -54.74
N ALA A 152 -36.79 16.95 -55.06
CA ALA A 152 -37.12 18.16 -54.32
C ALA A 152 -38.48 18.66 -54.78
N GLY A 153 -39.25 19.21 -53.85
CA GLY A 153 -40.60 19.62 -54.15
C GLY A 153 -41.22 20.49 -53.07
N ILE A 154 -42.33 21.12 -53.44
CA ILE A 154 -43.22 21.84 -52.55
C ILE A 154 -44.61 21.34 -52.90
N SER A 155 -45.34 20.80 -51.93
CA SER A 155 -46.66 20.22 -52.21
C SER A 155 -47.68 21.30 -52.58
N THR A 156 -48.48 21.01 -53.61
CA THR A 156 -49.71 21.77 -53.94
C THR A 156 -50.98 21.04 -53.48
N ASP A 157 -50.86 19.78 -53.02
CA ASP A 157 -51.97 18.93 -52.61
C ASP A 157 -52.70 19.53 -51.41
N PHE A 158 -54.02 19.35 -51.35
CA PHE A 158 -54.87 20.03 -50.37
C PHE A 158 -54.46 19.76 -48.91
N ALA A 159 -54.12 18.51 -48.58
CA ALA A 159 -53.80 18.09 -47.21
C ALA A 159 -52.37 18.45 -46.76
N THR A 160 -51.44 18.67 -47.69
CA THR A 160 -50.01 18.91 -47.40
C THR A 160 -49.50 20.21 -48.02
N ASN A 161 -50.41 21.11 -48.39
CA ASN A 161 -50.08 22.29 -49.20
C ASN A 161 -48.97 23.13 -48.54
N GLY A 162 -47.94 23.46 -49.32
CA GLY A 162 -46.76 24.19 -48.87
C GLY A 162 -45.69 23.35 -48.17
N SER A 163 -45.93 22.08 -47.84
CA SER A 163 -44.92 21.21 -47.22
C SER A 163 -43.73 21.00 -48.15
N ILE A 164 -42.52 21.01 -47.57
CA ILE A 164 -41.25 21.03 -48.29
C ILE A 164 -40.64 19.63 -48.34
N GLU A 165 -40.40 19.12 -49.55
CA GLU A 165 -39.43 18.04 -49.75
C GLU A 165 -38.06 18.65 -50.02
N TYR A 166 -37.15 18.46 -49.07
CA TYR A 166 -35.76 18.90 -49.16
C TYR A 166 -34.98 18.16 -50.24
N PHE A 167 -33.93 18.80 -50.76
CA PHE A 167 -33.23 18.31 -51.96
C PHE A 167 -32.30 17.15 -51.66
N TRP A 168 -32.50 16.02 -52.34
CA TRP A 168 -31.59 14.88 -52.32
C TRP A 168 -31.50 14.23 -53.70
N MET A 169 -30.48 13.41 -53.92
CA MET A 169 -30.21 12.78 -55.23
C MET A 169 -29.82 11.32 -55.07
N ASP A 170 -30.26 10.45 -55.97
CA ASP A 170 -29.82 9.04 -55.96
C ASP A 170 -28.32 8.93 -56.26
N ALA A 171 -27.64 7.91 -55.71
CA ALA A 171 -26.20 7.71 -55.87
C ALA A 171 -25.75 7.67 -57.36
N ALA A 172 -26.59 7.12 -58.25
CA ALA A 172 -26.34 7.09 -59.70
C ALA A 172 -26.43 8.48 -60.36
N GLY A 173 -27.15 9.43 -59.76
CA GLY A 173 -27.38 10.78 -60.28
C GLY A 173 -26.15 11.68 -60.27
N PHE A 174 -25.20 11.44 -59.34
CA PHE A 174 -23.96 12.21 -59.20
C PHE A 174 -22.95 12.04 -60.35
N THR A 175 -23.28 11.24 -61.37
CA THR A 175 -22.51 11.06 -62.61
C THR A 175 -22.56 12.27 -63.57
N ASN A 176 -23.45 13.24 -63.32
CA ASN A 176 -23.77 14.31 -64.27
C ASN A 176 -23.06 15.64 -63.95
N GLN A 177 -22.42 16.26 -64.96
CA GLN A 177 -21.77 17.59 -64.85
C GLN A 177 -22.74 18.79 -64.73
N ARG A 178 -23.99 18.59 -64.28
CA ARG A 178 -24.98 19.65 -64.13
C ARG A 178 -24.92 20.22 -62.71
N SER A 179 -25.00 21.55 -62.57
CA SER A 179 -25.10 22.17 -61.25
C SER A 179 -26.39 21.73 -60.55
N THR A 180 -26.29 21.36 -59.28
CA THR A 180 -27.45 20.95 -58.48
C THR A 180 -28.35 22.14 -58.15
N LEU A 181 -27.84 23.37 -58.22
CA LEU A 181 -28.60 24.61 -58.07
C LEU A 181 -29.86 24.66 -58.95
N ILE A 182 -29.80 24.23 -60.21
CA ILE A 182 -30.97 24.30 -61.11
C ILE A 182 -32.02 23.19 -60.84
N LEU A 183 -31.62 22.10 -60.18
CA LEU A 183 -32.51 20.99 -59.81
C LEU A 183 -33.28 21.25 -58.51
N ARG A 184 -32.89 22.28 -57.74
CA ARG A 184 -33.48 22.66 -56.45
C ARG A 184 -34.01 24.09 -56.39
N GLN A 185 -34.12 24.75 -57.54
CA GLN A 185 -34.75 26.07 -57.67
C GLN A 185 -36.19 25.92 -58.15
N ALA A 186 -37.14 26.35 -57.31
CA ALA A 186 -38.56 26.34 -57.59
C ALA A 186 -39.09 27.78 -57.79
N LYS A 187 -39.80 28.04 -58.88
CA LYS A 187 -40.66 29.22 -59.02
C LYS A 187 -42.02 28.89 -58.40
N VAL A 188 -42.36 29.56 -57.32
CA VAL A 188 -43.53 29.25 -56.49
C VAL A 188 -44.52 30.41 -56.58
N THR A 189 -45.78 30.11 -56.86
CA THR A 189 -46.89 31.08 -56.81
C THR A 189 -47.77 30.78 -55.62
N PHE A 190 -47.87 31.75 -54.72
CA PHE A 190 -48.76 31.74 -53.58
C PHE A 190 -50.05 32.48 -53.91
N GLU A 191 -51.17 31.91 -53.50
CA GLU A 191 -52.48 32.53 -53.41
C GLU A 191 -52.62 33.05 -51.97
N LEU A 192 -52.70 34.38 -51.84
CA LEU A 192 -52.87 35.07 -50.56
C LEU A 192 -54.33 35.52 -50.47
N SER A 193 -54.99 35.27 -49.34
CA SER A 193 -56.40 35.63 -49.16
C SER A 193 -56.67 36.27 -47.81
N LYS A 194 -57.42 37.39 -47.82
CA LYS A 194 -57.81 38.16 -46.64
C LYS A 194 -59.06 38.98 -46.95
N ASP A 195 -60.01 39.06 -46.00
CA ASP A 195 -61.23 39.89 -46.08
C ASP A 195 -62.05 39.68 -47.38
N GLY A 196 -62.09 38.43 -47.88
CA GLY A 196 -62.78 38.06 -49.12
C GLY A 196 -62.07 38.48 -50.42
N LYS A 197 -60.87 39.06 -50.34
CA LYS A 197 -60.00 39.36 -51.49
C LYS A 197 -58.89 38.33 -51.61
N THR A 198 -58.47 38.07 -52.85
CA THR A 198 -57.39 37.12 -53.18
C THR A 198 -56.42 37.74 -54.18
N VAL A 199 -55.12 37.64 -53.92
CA VAL A 199 -54.04 38.16 -54.79
C VAL A 199 -52.94 37.09 -54.89
N GLN A 200 -52.28 37.01 -56.04
CA GLN A 200 -51.15 36.10 -56.26
C GLN A 200 -49.80 36.78 -56.03
N TYR A 201 -48.87 36.04 -55.42
CA TYR A 201 -47.48 36.45 -55.24
C TYR A 201 -46.55 35.34 -55.73
N THR A 202 -45.60 35.67 -56.62
CA THR A 202 -44.68 34.68 -57.21
C THR A 202 -43.23 35.02 -56.91
N CYS A 203 -42.48 34.06 -56.35
CA CYS A 203 -41.06 34.20 -56.04
C CYS A 203 -40.25 32.94 -56.38
N ASN A 204 -38.93 33.05 -56.44
CA ASN A 204 -38.02 31.91 -56.63
C ASN A 204 -37.46 31.44 -55.28
N VAL A 205 -37.69 30.17 -54.95
CA VAL A 205 -37.23 29.50 -53.73
C VAL A 205 -36.07 28.57 -54.05
N LEU A 206 -35.03 28.57 -53.22
CA LEU A 206 -33.95 27.59 -53.26
C LEU A 206 -34.17 26.58 -52.15
N ILE A 207 -34.41 25.32 -52.51
CA ILE A 207 -34.61 24.22 -51.56
C ILE A 207 -33.21 23.74 -51.10
N PRO A 208 -32.89 23.75 -49.80
CA PRO A 208 -31.60 23.25 -49.31
C PRO A 208 -31.55 21.72 -49.36
N TRP A 209 -30.36 21.17 -49.12
CA TRP A 209 -30.16 19.72 -49.10
C TRP A 209 -30.89 19.05 -47.92
N ASP A 210 -31.34 17.82 -48.13
CA ASP A 210 -31.71 16.88 -47.07
C ASP A 210 -30.42 16.29 -46.49
N GLU A 211 -29.97 16.83 -45.35
CA GLU A 211 -28.65 16.45 -44.80
C GLU A 211 -28.63 15.01 -44.31
N ALA A 212 -29.73 14.51 -43.72
CA ALA A 212 -29.78 13.14 -43.21
C ALA A 212 -29.72 12.11 -44.35
N LYS A 213 -30.48 12.31 -45.44
CA LYS A 213 -30.37 11.44 -46.62
C LYS A 213 -29.00 11.55 -47.28
N SER A 214 -28.45 12.76 -47.39
CA SER A 214 -27.10 12.96 -47.94
C SER A 214 -26.04 12.20 -47.13
N GLN A 215 -26.13 12.21 -45.79
CA GLN A 215 -25.21 11.47 -44.93
C GLN A 215 -25.39 9.95 -45.04
N ALA A 216 -26.64 9.47 -45.05
CA ALA A 216 -26.94 8.03 -45.22
C ALA A 216 -26.42 7.49 -46.56
N GLN A 217 -26.56 8.27 -47.64
CA GLN A 217 -26.01 7.93 -48.95
C GLN A 217 -24.48 7.92 -48.96
N LEU A 218 -23.83 8.92 -48.35
CA LEU A 218 -22.38 8.94 -48.20
C LEU A 218 -21.87 7.75 -47.36
N ALA A 219 -22.64 7.27 -46.39
CA ALA A 219 -22.33 6.06 -45.63
C ALA A 219 -22.40 4.79 -46.50
N ASP A 220 -23.49 4.63 -47.27
CA ASP A 220 -23.72 3.49 -48.16
C ASP A 220 -22.65 3.37 -49.26
N VAL A 221 -22.31 4.48 -49.94
CA VAL A 221 -21.24 4.47 -50.95
C VAL A 221 -19.83 4.35 -50.36
N SER A 222 -19.66 4.48 -49.05
CA SER A 222 -18.37 4.36 -48.35
C SER A 222 -18.08 2.95 -47.80
N GLN A 223 -18.95 1.96 -48.04
CA GLN A 223 -18.72 0.59 -47.54
C GLN A 223 -17.40 -0.01 -48.07
N ASN A 224 -17.10 0.18 -49.35
CA ASN A 224 -15.86 -0.31 -50.00
C ASN A 224 -14.64 0.60 -49.77
N LEU A 225 -14.76 1.70 -49.02
CA LEU A 225 -13.63 2.56 -48.67
C LEU A 225 -12.68 1.79 -47.74
N ALA A 226 -11.40 1.65 -48.14
CA ALA A 226 -10.36 0.99 -47.35
C ALA A 226 -8.97 1.59 -47.66
N PRO A 227 -8.03 1.59 -46.69
CA PRO A 227 -6.61 1.78 -46.94
C PRO A 227 -6.02 0.73 -47.89
N SER A 228 -5.02 1.10 -48.68
CA SER A 228 -4.30 0.19 -49.59
C SER A 228 -2.90 -0.10 -49.05
N TYR A 229 -2.79 -1.17 -48.25
CA TYR A 229 -1.56 -1.66 -47.62
C TYR A 229 -0.56 -2.26 -48.63
N ALA A 230 0.70 -2.38 -48.21
CA ALA A 230 1.74 -3.07 -48.97
C ALA A 230 1.45 -4.59 -49.07
N ALA A 231 2.00 -5.25 -50.10
CA ALA A 231 1.76 -6.67 -50.36
C ALA A 231 2.13 -7.56 -49.13
N GLY A 232 1.19 -8.40 -48.71
CA GLY A 232 1.34 -9.28 -47.54
C GLY A 232 1.05 -8.62 -46.18
N GLN A 233 0.76 -7.33 -46.14
CA GLN A 233 0.35 -6.61 -44.92
C GLN A 233 -1.17 -6.44 -44.86
N ASN A 234 -1.71 -6.30 -43.65
CA ASN A 234 -3.10 -5.95 -43.39
C ASN A 234 -3.17 -5.00 -42.19
N GLU A 235 -4.38 -4.62 -41.78
CA GLU A 235 -4.64 -3.72 -40.65
C GLU A 235 -3.99 -4.15 -39.32
N SER A 236 -3.69 -5.43 -39.10
CA SER A 236 -2.98 -5.91 -37.89
C SER A 236 -1.44 -5.95 -38.01
N SER A 237 -0.87 -5.69 -39.19
CA SER A 237 0.55 -5.98 -39.50
C SER A 237 1.25 -4.91 -40.35
N VAL A 238 0.86 -3.64 -40.18
CA VAL A 238 1.36 -2.52 -40.99
C VAL A 238 2.80 -2.18 -40.61
N THR A 239 3.77 -2.50 -41.49
CA THR A 239 5.21 -2.30 -41.24
C THR A 239 5.88 -1.42 -42.31
N SER A 240 5.13 -0.90 -43.27
CA SER A 240 5.66 -0.08 -44.37
C SER A 240 4.67 1.01 -44.79
N ASP A 241 5.19 2.04 -45.46
CA ASP A 241 4.39 3.10 -46.09
C ASP A 241 3.28 2.52 -46.99
N PHE A 242 2.09 3.10 -46.90
CA PHE A 242 0.91 2.66 -47.64
C PHE A 242 0.13 3.87 -48.19
N THR A 243 -0.94 3.62 -48.95
CA THR A 243 -1.73 4.71 -49.58
C THR A 243 -3.17 4.73 -49.08
N LEU A 244 -3.73 5.94 -49.04
CA LEU A 244 -5.10 6.22 -48.61
C LEU A 244 -5.87 6.90 -49.75
N PRO A 245 -7.03 6.37 -50.17
CA PRO A 245 -7.77 6.92 -51.31
C PRO A 245 -8.33 8.31 -51.02
N HIS A 246 -8.26 9.21 -52.01
CA HIS A 246 -8.79 10.58 -51.95
C HIS A 246 -10.18 10.73 -52.61
N LYS A 247 -10.66 9.67 -53.26
CA LYS A 247 -11.96 9.50 -53.94
C LYS A 247 -12.55 8.17 -53.50
N LEU A 248 -13.88 8.07 -53.51
CA LEU A 248 -14.57 6.78 -53.52
C LEU A 248 -14.41 6.12 -54.91
N VAL A 249 -14.63 4.81 -54.98
CA VAL A 249 -14.62 4.03 -56.23
C VAL A 249 -15.94 3.29 -56.41
N SER A 250 -16.41 3.14 -57.65
CA SER A 250 -17.58 2.32 -57.98
C SER A 250 -17.28 0.83 -57.81
N ALA A 251 -18.32 -0.01 -57.86
CA ALA A 251 -18.16 -1.47 -57.90
C ALA A 251 -17.25 -1.93 -59.06
N ASP A 252 -17.31 -1.25 -60.20
CA ASP A 252 -16.48 -1.50 -61.38
C ASP A 252 -15.06 -0.88 -61.30
N GLY A 253 -14.66 -0.34 -60.14
CA GLY A 253 -13.33 0.22 -59.88
C GLY A 253 -13.09 1.64 -60.40
N ASN A 254 -14.10 2.32 -60.95
CA ASN A 254 -13.95 3.69 -61.47
C ASN A 254 -14.01 4.74 -60.34
N GLN A 255 -13.13 5.75 -60.36
CA GLN A 255 -13.19 6.83 -59.36
C GLN A 255 -14.46 7.66 -59.49
N LEU A 256 -15.14 7.85 -58.36
CA LEU A 256 -16.35 8.66 -58.25
C LEU A 256 -15.95 10.13 -58.13
N SER A 257 -15.84 10.81 -59.27
CA SER A 257 -15.33 12.20 -59.40
C SER A 257 -16.06 13.22 -58.51
N TRP A 258 -17.33 12.99 -58.22
CA TRP A 258 -18.20 13.76 -57.34
C TRP A 258 -17.93 13.59 -55.84
N SER A 259 -17.09 12.63 -55.44
CA SER A 259 -16.71 12.41 -54.04
C SER A 259 -15.42 13.16 -53.66
N LYS A 260 -15.20 13.35 -52.37
CA LYS A 260 -13.95 13.84 -51.78
C LYS A 260 -13.73 13.10 -50.46
N VAL A 261 -12.59 12.42 -50.34
CA VAL A 261 -12.17 11.77 -49.09
C VAL A 261 -10.94 12.50 -48.55
N THR A 262 -10.97 12.82 -47.25
CA THR A 262 -9.86 13.41 -46.50
C THR A 262 -9.54 12.54 -45.30
N TRP A 263 -8.30 12.54 -44.81
CA TRP A 263 -7.87 11.60 -43.77
C TRP A 263 -7.14 12.30 -42.62
N THR A 264 -7.32 11.77 -41.41
CA THR A 264 -6.60 12.15 -40.19
C THR A 264 -6.08 10.90 -39.47
N SER A 265 -5.06 11.06 -38.62
CA SER A 265 -4.42 9.99 -37.85
C SER A 265 -4.41 10.34 -36.37
N SER A 266 -4.72 9.39 -35.50
CA SER A 266 -4.69 9.58 -34.05
C SER A 266 -3.28 9.70 -33.47
N ASP A 267 -2.26 9.22 -34.20
CA ASP A 267 -0.84 9.34 -33.81
C ASP A 267 0.03 9.60 -35.05
N THR A 268 0.25 10.89 -35.34
CA THR A 268 1.10 11.34 -36.44
C THR A 268 2.60 11.07 -36.25
N SER A 269 3.02 10.61 -35.07
CA SER A 269 4.40 10.15 -34.84
C SER A 269 4.63 8.72 -35.34
N VAL A 270 3.56 7.95 -35.54
CA VAL A 270 3.58 6.55 -35.99
C VAL A 270 3.09 6.45 -37.43
N VAL A 271 1.97 7.09 -37.76
CA VAL A 271 1.46 7.16 -39.13
C VAL A 271 1.15 8.60 -39.47
N ARG A 272 2.06 9.22 -40.23
CA ARG A 272 1.90 10.58 -40.76
C ARG A 272 1.24 10.51 -42.13
N ILE A 273 0.21 11.34 -42.34
CA ILE A 273 -0.53 11.40 -43.61
C ILE A 273 -0.08 12.65 -44.37
N ASP A 274 0.57 12.44 -45.52
CA ASP A 274 1.06 13.50 -46.40
C ASP A 274 0.22 13.55 -47.69
N GLY A 275 -0.25 14.75 -48.09
CA GLY A 275 -0.95 14.96 -49.36
C GLY A 275 -2.00 16.08 -49.33
N TYR A 276 -2.46 16.51 -50.50
CA TYR A 276 -3.42 17.61 -50.68
C TYR A 276 -4.82 17.18 -51.15
N GLY A 277 -5.07 15.87 -51.32
CA GLY A 277 -6.37 15.33 -51.76
C GLY A 277 -6.67 15.49 -53.25
N THR A 278 -5.65 15.77 -54.08
CA THR A 278 -5.72 15.71 -55.56
C THR A 278 -5.30 14.35 -56.12
N GLU A 279 -4.64 13.55 -55.29
CA GLU A 279 -4.10 12.21 -55.56
C GLU A 279 -4.21 11.39 -54.26
N PRO A 280 -4.07 10.05 -54.28
CA PRO A 280 -4.05 9.25 -53.06
C PRO A 280 -3.03 9.77 -52.05
N TYR A 281 -3.42 9.89 -50.78
CA TYR A 281 -2.53 10.35 -49.72
C TYR A 281 -1.49 9.28 -49.41
N LYS A 282 -0.28 9.72 -49.07
CA LYS A 282 0.79 8.85 -48.59
C LYS A 282 0.70 8.74 -47.08
N ALA A 283 0.53 7.53 -46.56
CA ALA A 283 0.65 7.24 -45.13
C ALA A 283 2.06 6.71 -44.87
N THR A 284 2.92 7.52 -44.25
CA THR A 284 4.29 7.12 -43.89
C THR A 284 4.34 6.53 -42.49
N VAL A 285 4.92 5.34 -42.36
CA VAL A 285 4.90 4.52 -41.15
C VAL A 285 6.25 4.57 -40.44
N THR A 286 6.23 4.90 -39.16
CA THR A 286 7.40 4.91 -38.26
C THR A 286 7.16 3.90 -37.14
N ARG A 287 7.96 2.84 -37.11
CA ARG A 287 7.84 1.76 -36.11
C ARG A 287 8.57 2.15 -34.82
N GLY A 288 7.92 1.91 -33.68
CA GLY A 288 8.51 2.12 -32.36
C GLY A 288 9.17 0.85 -31.80
N ILE A 289 9.51 0.87 -30.51
CA ILE A 289 9.99 -0.31 -29.77
C ILE A 289 8.88 -1.36 -29.58
N ARG A 290 7.62 -0.94 -29.60
CA ARG A 290 6.42 -1.74 -29.35
C ARG A 290 5.38 -1.56 -30.46
N ASP A 291 4.50 -2.54 -30.52
CA ASP A 291 3.24 -2.45 -31.26
C ASP A 291 2.45 -1.24 -30.80
N LYS A 292 1.93 -0.47 -31.76
CA LYS A 292 1.03 0.65 -31.51
C LYS A 292 -0.19 0.55 -32.39
N GLN A 293 -1.36 0.73 -31.78
CA GLN A 293 -2.60 0.97 -32.52
C GLN A 293 -2.74 2.44 -32.89
N VAL A 294 -3.17 2.69 -34.12
CA VAL A 294 -3.44 4.03 -34.66
C VAL A 294 -4.81 4.00 -35.33
N THR A 295 -5.66 4.95 -35.01
CA THR A 295 -6.96 5.14 -35.67
C THR A 295 -6.81 6.14 -36.80
N LEU A 296 -7.13 5.71 -38.02
CA LEU A 296 -7.23 6.56 -39.19
C LEU A 296 -8.69 6.92 -39.40
N THR A 297 -9.02 8.21 -39.47
CA THR A 297 -10.39 8.66 -39.72
C THR A 297 -10.50 9.25 -41.12
N ALA A 298 -11.26 8.58 -41.98
CA ALA A 298 -11.65 9.09 -43.29
C ALA A 298 -12.91 9.94 -43.16
N ASN A 299 -12.88 11.17 -43.68
CA ASN A 299 -14.01 12.07 -43.75
C ASN A 299 -14.40 12.26 -45.22
N VAL A 300 -15.61 11.81 -45.57
CA VAL A 300 -16.14 11.66 -46.93
C VAL A 300 -17.23 12.71 -47.17
N SER A 301 -17.10 13.48 -48.25
CA SER A 301 -18.03 14.55 -48.64
C SER A 301 -18.26 14.58 -50.15
N LEU A 302 -19.25 15.35 -50.60
CA LEU A 302 -19.43 15.69 -52.02
C LEU A 302 -18.44 16.78 -52.46
N SER A 303 -18.04 16.77 -53.74
CA SER A 303 -16.95 17.60 -54.27
C SER A 303 -17.40 18.81 -55.11
N SER A 304 -18.71 19.14 -55.14
CA SER A 304 -19.22 20.33 -55.84
C SER A 304 -19.22 21.58 -54.96
N SER A 305 -19.21 22.76 -55.58
CA SER A 305 -19.29 24.06 -54.87
C SER A 305 -20.68 24.38 -54.32
N ASP A 306 -21.71 23.61 -54.70
CA ASP A 306 -23.11 23.74 -54.27
C ASP A 306 -23.58 22.57 -53.37
N ALA A 307 -22.66 21.68 -52.99
CA ALA A 307 -22.81 20.55 -52.08
C ALA A 307 -23.32 20.94 -50.67
N PRO A 308 -23.89 19.99 -49.90
CA PRO A 308 -24.13 20.18 -48.48
C PRO A 308 -22.79 20.23 -47.71
N GLN A 309 -22.79 20.82 -46.52
CA GLN A 309 -21.64 20.73 -45.60
C GLN A 309 -21.57 19.37 -44.90
N THR A 310 -22.62 18.55 -45.01
CA THR A 310 -22.73 17.23 -44.41
C THR A 310 -21.66 16.27 -44.94
N SER A 311 -21.07 15.50 -44.04
CA SER A 311 -20.06 14.50 -44.36
C SER A 311 -20.26 13.21 -43.55
N TYR A 312 -19.66 12.13 -44.01
CA TYR A 312 -19.64 10.84 -43.34
C TYR A 312 -18.23 10.50 -42.87
N GLN A 313 -18.10 10.05 -41.63
CA GLN A 313 -16.81 9.62 -41.06
C GLN A 313 -16.74 8.11 -40.96
N LYS A 314 -15.63 7.52 -41.42
CA LYS A 314 -15.33 6.09 -41.30
C LYS A 314 -13.95 5.92 -40.68
N THR A 315 -13.87 5.19 -39.57
CA THR A 315 -12.64 4.93 -38.82
C THR A 315 -12.05 3.57 -39.16
N PHE A 316 -10.71 3.49 -39.19
CA PHE A 316 -9.96 2.26 -39.40
C PHE A 316 -8.90 2.17 -38.30
N THR A 317 -8.92 1.11 -37.49
CA THR A 317 -7.89 0.85 -36.49
C THR A 317 -6.81 -0.03 -37.11
N ILE A 318 -5.58 0.47 -37.15
CA ILE A 318 -4.43 -0.28 -37.63
C ILE A 318 -3.42 -0.52 -36.50
N THR A 319 -2.73 -1.64 -36.54
CA THR A 319 -1.60 -1.98 -35.68
C THR A 319 -0.31 -1.86 -36.48
N VAL A 320 0.62 -1.07 -35.96
CA VAL A 320 1.99 -0.95 -36.45
C VAL A 320 2.90 -1.73 -35.49
N PRO A 321 3.41 -2.92 -35.88
CA PRO A 321 4.23 -3.73 -35.00
C PRO A 321 5.57 -3.08 -34.63
N GLY A 322 6.01 -3.30 -33.40
CA GLY A 322 7.31 -2.84 -32.90
C GLY A 322 8.46 -3.36 -33.75
N ASP A 323 9.56 -2.62 -33.80
CA ASP A 323 10.77 -2.98 -34.54
C ASP A 323 11.81 -3.63 -33.61
N PRO A 324 12.17 -4.92 -33.79
CA PRO A 324 13.20 -5.58 -32.99
C PRO A 324 14.58 -4.91 -33.08
N SER A 325 14.87 -4.20 -34.17
CA SER A 325 16.11 -3.42 -34.28
C SER A 325 16.10 -2.20 -33.35
N ALA A 326 14.94 -1.59 -33.08
CA ALA A 326 14.81 -0.47 -32.15
C ALA A 326 15.06 -0.89 -30.69
N ILE A 327 14.69 -2.12 -30.29
CA ILE A 327 15.08 -2.70 -28.99
C ILE A 327 16.60 -2.81 -28.91
N THR A 328 17.22 -3.40 -29.93
CA THR A 328 18.67 -3.61 -30.01
C THR A 328 19.44 -2.28 -29.96
N ASP A 329 18.97 -1.26 -30.68
CA ASP A 329 19.56 0.09 -30.66
C ASP A 329 19.36 0.79 -29.31
N ALA A 330 18.21 0.64 -28.66
CA ALA A 330 17.97 1.18 -27.33
C ALA A 330 18.90 0.54 -26.29
N GLN A 331 19.03 -0.80 -26.30
CA GLN A 331 20.00 -1.55 -25.49
C GLN A 331 21.44 -1.08 -25.75
N ASN A 332 21.87 -0.99 -27.01
CA ASN A 332 23.22 -0.54 -27.38
C ASN A 332 23.53 0.88 -26.90
N ASN A 333 22.57 1.80 -26.99
CA ASN A 333 22.72 3.17 -26.50
C ASN A 333 22.77 3.24 -24.96
N LEU A 334 21.96 2.44 -24.27
CA LEU A 334 21.96 2.34 -22.82
C LEU A 334 23.26 1.72 -22.29
N LEU A 335 23.70 0.60 -22.89
CA LEU A 335 24.96 -0.08 -22.58
C LEU A 335 26.17 0.83 -22.80
N ARG A 336 26.21 1.61 -23.90
CA ARG A 336 27.27 2.60 -24.15
C ARG A 336 27.32 3.68 -23.07
N ARG A 337 26.16 4.10 -22.54
CA ARG A 337 26.05 5.09 -21.46
C ARG A 337 26.55 4.53 -20.14
N ILE A 338 26.19 3.28 -19.80
CA ILE A 338 26.65 2.56 -18.60
C ILE A 338 28.15 2.28 -18.69
N ASN A 339 28.63 1.76 -19.82
CA ASN A 339 30.06 1.43 -20.01
C ASN A 339 30.98 2.62 -19.76
N ARG A 340 30.56 3.83 -20.14
CA ARG A 340 31.28 5.10 -19.93
C ARG A 340 31.20 5.65 -18.50
N ARG A 341 30.21 5.26 -17.70
CA ARG A 341 29.87 5.90 -16.41
C ARG A 341 30.00 5.00 -15.19
N PHE A 342 29.81 3.68 -15.34
CA PHE A 342 30.03 2.70 -14.28
C PHE A 342 31.46 2.17 -14.36
N SER A 343 32.29 2.63 -13.42
CA SER A 343 33.68 2.23 -13.21
C SER A 343 33.94 2.10 -11.70
N THR A 344 35.05 1.46 -11.30
CA THR A 344 35.43 1.38 -9.89
C THR A 344 35.57 2.76 -9.25
N SER A 345 36.09 3.75 -9.98
CA SER A 345 36.14 5.15 -9.56
C SER A 345 34.78 5.85 -9.38
N SER A 346 33.70 5.30 -9.94
CA SER A 346 32.32 5.78 -9.75
C SER A 346 31.65 5.24 -8.48
N ILE A 347 32.23 4.19 -7.89
CA ILE A 347 31.85 3.64 -6.58
C ILE A 347 32.62 4.44 -5.52
N LYS A 348 31.92 4.85 -4.47
CA LYS A 348 32.47 5.63 -3.38
C LYS A 348 32.42 4.86 -2.07
N ASP A 349 33.28 5.24 -1.14
CA ASP A 349 33.17 4.89 0.27
C ASP A 349 32.06 5.76 0.91
N VAL A 350 31.20 5.15 1.74
CA VAL A 350 30.02 5.81 2.35
C VAL A 350 30.41 6.93 3.32
N TYR A 351 31.48 6.74 4.09
CA TYR A 351 31.84 7.61 5.23
C TYR A 351 32.69 8.82 4.80
N THR A 352 33.55 8.62 3.80
CA THR A 352 34.48 9.62 3.27
C THR A 352 34.01 10.26 1.96
N ASN A 353 33.03 9.65 1.28
CA ASN A 353 32.53 10.11 -0.04
C ASN A 353 33.63 10.15 -1.13
N HIS A 354 34.79 9.51 -0.90
CA HIS A 354 35.88 9.37 -1.86
C HIS A 354 35.73 8.10 -2.71
N SER A 355 36.39 8.04 -3.87
CA SER A 355 36.40 6.83 -4.71
C SER A 355 37.16 5.69 -4.00
N ILE A 356 36.64 4.47 -4.09
CA ILE A 356 37.22 3.30 -3.40
C ILE A 356 38.56 2.84 -3.98
N ASN A 357 39.37 2.20 -3.14
CA ASN A 357 40.42 1.29 -3.62
C ASN A 357 39.80 -0.07 -3.96
N ALA A 358 39.50 -0.30 -5.24
CA ALA A 358 38.88 -1.55 -5.70
C ALA A 358 39.72 -2.82 -5.48
N GLN A 359 40.99 -2.72 -5.08
CA GLN A 359 41.83 -3.88 -4.72
C GLN A 359 41.98 -4.11 -3.21
N ALA A 360 41.43 -3.22 -2.39
CA ALA A 360 41.40 -3.35 -0.93
C ALA A 360 40.16 -2.62 -0.38
N VAL A 361 38.99 -3.21 -0.59
CA VAL A 361 37.72 -2.71 -0.06
C VAL A 361 37.55 -3.18 1.39
N THR A 362 37.40 -2.21 2.29
CA THR A 362 37.28 -2.42 3.74
C THR A 362 35.98 -1.87 4.33
N ASP A 363 35.28 -1.00 3.61
CA ASP A 363 34.22 -0.15 4.14
C ASP A 363 33.02 -0.09 3.19
N ASP A 364 31.86 0.29 3.73
CA ASP A 364 30.59 0.26 3.02
C ASP A 364 30.59 1.16 1.75
N LEU A 365 29.92 0.69 0.70
CA LEU A 365 29.99 1.23 -0.64
C LEU A 365 28.76 2.07 -1.00
N GLN A 366 28.96 3.29 -1.49
CA GLN A 366 27.94 4.11 -2.13
C GLN A 366 28.00 3.91 -3.64
N MET A 367 26.98 3.27 -4.20
CA MET A 367 26.81 3.05 -5.63
C MET A 367 26.30 4.30 -6.36
N PRO A 368 26.64 4.49 -7.64
CA PRO A 368 26.14 5.61 -8.43
C PRO A 368 24.63 5.49 -8.71
N THR A 369 23.92 6.61 -8.58
CA THR A 369 22.46 6.72 -8.79
C THR A 369 22.14 7.02 -10.28
N PRO A 370 20.87 6.95 -10.73
CA PRO A 370 20.50 7.25 -12.13
C PRO A 370 21.00 8.61 -12.63
N LYS A 371 21.03 9.61 -11.75
CA LYS A 371 21.55 10.96 -12.02
C LYS A 371 23.03 10.94 -12.44
N ASN A 372 23.85 10.06 -11.88
CA ASN A 372 25.27 9.90 -12.24
C ASN A 372 25.45 9.41 -13.69
N PHE A 373 24.46 8.72 -14.24
CA PHE A 373 24.41 8.27 -15.64
C PHE A 373 23.77 9.29 -16.58
N GLY A 374 23.11 10.33 -16.03
CA GLY A 374 22.23 11.22 -16.79
C GLY A 374 20.97 10.50 -17.25
N LEU A 375 20.39 9.64 -16.39
CA LEU A 375 19.16 8.89 -16.62
C LEU A 375 18.15 9.24 -15.51
N ASP A 376 16.86 9.21 -15.85
CA ASP A 376 15.78 9.44 -14.89
C ASP A 376 15.38 8.12 -14.22
N GLY A 377 15.41 8.07 -12.88
CA GLY A 377 14.99 6.93 -12.09
C GLY A 377 13.47 6.66 -12.12
N LYS A 378 12.65 7.64 -12.56
CA LYS A 378 11.23 7.39 -12.84
C LYS A 378 11.05 6.45 -14.04
N ARG A 379 11.89 6.60 -15.07
CA ARG A 379 11.87 5.79 -16.29
C ARG A 379 12.73 4.53 -16.20
N TYR A 380 13.92 4.60 -15.60
CA TYR A 380 14.85 3.48 -15.53
C TYR A 380 14.92 2.89 -14.13
N GLN A 381 14.75 1.57 -14.02
CA GLN A 381 15.09 0.82 -12.81
C GLN A 381 16.59 0.54 -12.79
N PHE A 382 17.18 0.62 -11.60
CA PHE A 382 18.59 0.35 -11.35
C PHE A 382 18.67 -0.70 -10.24
N THR A 383 19.35 -1.81 -10.51
CA THR A 383 19.53 -2.90 -9.56
C THR A 383 21.02 -3.22 -9.46
N TYR A 384 21.51 -3.33 -8.23
CA TYR A 384 22.87 -3.77 -7.92
C TYR A 384 22.83 -5.17 -7.31
N THR A 385 23.64 -6.07 -7.83
CA THR A 385 23.80 -7.43 -7.31
C THR A 385 25.28 -7.74 -7.09
N SER A 386 25.54 -8.67 -6.18
CA SER A 386 26.88 -9.17 -5.81
C SER A 386 26.99 -10.65 -6.18
N SER A 387 28.17 -11.12 -6.57
CA SER A 387 28.41 -12.56 -6.82
C SER A 387 28.55 -13.40 -5.54
N ASN A 388 28.74 -12.78 -4.37
CA ASN A 388 28.78 -13.47 -3.08
C ASN A 388 28.40 -12.54 -1.91
N ALA A 389 28.27 -13.13 -0.71
CA ALA A 389 27.80 -12.44 0.49
C ALA A 389 28.75 -11.39 1.09
N ALA A 390 29.99 -11.25 0.59
CA ALA A 390 30.92 -10.23 1.09
C ALA A 390 30.47 -8.79 0.79
N ILE A 391 29.51 -8.61 -0.14
CA ILE A 391 28.82 -7.34 -0.37
C ILE A 391 27.32 -7.63 -0.51
N THR A 392 26.49 -6.94 0.26
CA THR A 392 25.03 -7.02 0.19
C THR A 392 24.45 -5.65 -0.15
N PHE A 393 23.39 -5.58 -0.96
CA PHE A 393 22.86 -4.31 -1.45
C PHE A 393 21.51 -3.97 -0.83
N ASN A 394 21.39 -2.76 -0.28
CA ASN A 394 20.14 -2.10 0.03
C ASN A 394 20.05 -0.82 -0.82
N GLY A 395 19.29 -0.89 -1.92
CA GLY A 395 19.21 0.18 -2.92
C GLY A 395 20.57 0.54 -3.52
N TYR A 396 21.07 1.73 -3.18
CA TYR A 396 22.39 2.22 -3.63
C TYR A 396 23.50 2.06 -2.58
N ARG A 397 23.22 1.47 -1.41
CA ARG A 397 24.22 1.19 -0.37
C ARG A 397 24.63 -0.28 -0.44
N GLY A 398 25.92 -0.56 -0.63
CA GLY A 398 26.52 -1.88 -0.54
C GLY A 398 27.17 -2.06 0.83
N THR A 399 26.55 -2.82 1.72
CA THR A 399 27.13 -3.17 3.03
C THR A 399 28.19 -4.24 2.83
N VAL A 400 29.42 -3.97 3.29
CA VAL A 400 30.57 -4.86 3.14
C VAL A 400 30.71 -5.75 4.36
N TYR A 401 30.93 -7.05 4.11
CA TYR A 401 31.29 -8.07 5.08
C TYR A 401 32.69 -8.58 4.73
N GLN A 402 33.70 -7.92 5.29
CA GLN A 402 35.09 -8.38 5.25
C GLN A 402 35.22 -9.80 5.83
N PRO A 403 36.00 -10.70 5.21
CA PRO A 403 36.34 -12.02 5.77
C PRO A 403 36.99 -11.93 7.15
N LEU A 404 36.95 -13.02 7.94
CA LEU A 404 37.61 -13.10 9.24
C LEU A 404 39.13 -12.79 9.19
N PRO A 405 39.74 -12.37 10.31
CA PRO A 405 41.19 -12.25 10.41
C PRO A 405 41.90 -13.53 9.96
N SER A 406 43.01 -13.38 9.25
CA SER A 406 43.79 -14.46 8.61
C SER A 406 43.11 -15.22 7.45
N ALA A 407 41.86 -14.90 7.09
CA ALA A 407 41.27 -15.40 5.85
C ALA A 407 41.85 -14.70 4.61
N SER A 408 41.75 -15.33 3.44
CA SER A 408 42.13 -14.70 2.17
C SER A 408 41.14 -13.60 1.78
N ALA A 409 41.62 -12.53 1.17
CA ALA A 409 40.78 -11.53 0.51
C ALA A 409 39.84 -12.18 -0.53
N GLN A 410 38.61 -11.67 -0.65
CA GLN A 410 37.58 -12.23 -1.53
C GLN A 410 37.36 -11.32 -2.74
N GLN A 411 37.35 -11.89 -3.94
CA GLN A 411 36.89 -11.19 -5.14
C GLN A 411 35.36 -11.19 -5.19
N VAL A 412 34.79 -10.06 -5.58
CA VAL A 412 33.35 -9.83 -5.65
C VAL A 412 33.02 -9.12 -6.94
N ASP A 413 32.11 -9.68 -7.71
CA ASP A 413 31.61 -9.10 -8.94
C ASP A 413 30.34 -8.30 -8.63
N ILE A 414 30.43 -6.98 -8.77
CA ILE A 414 29.30 -6.07 -8.62
C ILE A 414 28.68 -5.86 -10.00
N THR A 415 27.47 -6.37 -10.20
CA THR A 415 26.71 -6.20 -11.44
C THR A 415 25.65 -5.12 -11.26
N LEU A 416 25.75 -4.08 -12.09
CA LEU A 416 24.69 -3.10 -12.31
C LEU A 416 23.82 -3.58 -13.45
N THR A 417 22.52 -3.77 -13.22
CA THR A 417 21.49 -3.92 -14.25
C THR A 417 20.65 -2.65 -14.33
N VAL A 418 20.42 -2.17 -15.55
CA VAL A 418 19.52 -1.04 -15.83
C VAL A 418 18.48 -1.45 -16.84
N THR A 419 17.22 -1.23 -16.48
CA THR A 419 16.05 -1.65 -17.26
C THR A 419 15.14 -0.45 -17.50
N ASP A 420 14.70 -0.22 -18.73
CA ASP A 420 13.64 0.75 -19.01
C ASP A 420 12.32 0.18 -18.48
N LYS A 421 11.69 0.84 -17.50
CA LYS A 421 10.40 0.39 -16.92
C LYS A 421 9.32 0.33 -17.99
N GLU A 422 9.43 1.28 -18.93
CA GLU A 422 9.14 1.13 -20.36
C GLU A 422 8.28 -0.05 -20.79
N ASN A 423 8.72 -1.00 -21.63
CA ASN A 423 10.02 -1.42 -22.22
C ASN A 423 11.02 -2.30 -21.41
N PRO A 424 10.60 -3.27 -20.56
CA PRO A 424 11.53 -4.17 -19.86
C PRO A 424 12.54 -4.95 -20.74
N GLU A 425 12.22 -5.20 -22.01
CA GLU A 425 13.15 -5.82 -22.97
C GLU A 425 14.39 -4.94 -23.23
N VAL A 426 14.29 -3.62 -23.01
CA VAL A 426 15.44 -2.71 -23.00
C VAL A 426 16.11 -2.78 -21.62
N SER A 427 16.77 -3.92 -21.38
CA SER A 427 17.56 -4.20 -20.19
C SER A 427 19.00 -4.51 -20.56
N VAL A 428 19.96 -3.95 -19.82
CA VAL A 428 21.40 -4.20 -20.03
C VAL A 428 22.15 -4.19 -18.69
N SER A 429 23.22 -4.97 -18.62
CA SER A 429 24.04 -5.10 -17.41
C SER A 429 25.51 -4.81 -17.67
N LYS A 430 26.22 -4.35 -16.63
CA LYS A 430 27.68 -4.27 -16.60
C LYS A 430 28.20 -4.72 -15.24
N THR A 431 29.23 -5.57 -15.27
CA THR A 431 29.90 -6.10 -14.07
C THR A 431 31.25 -5.40 -13.85
N LEU A 432 31.61 -5.18 -12.58
CA LEU A 432 32.91 -4.73 -12.13
C LEU A 432 33.39 -5.60 -10.97
N THR A 433 34.60 -6.14 -11.06
CA THR A 433 35.23 -6.90 -9.97
C THR A 433 35.91 -5.96 -8.96
N VAL A 434 35.71 -6.23 -7.68
CA VAL A 434 36.44 -5.61 -6.56
C VAL A 434 37.00 -6.70 -5.63
N THR A 435 38.02 -6.35 -4.85
CA THR A 435 38.64 -7.25 -3.87
C THR A 435 38.35 -6.73 -2.46
N VAL A 436 37.60 -7.49 -1.67
CA VAL A 436 37.30 -7.21 -0.26
C VAL A 436 38.43 -7.77 0.62
N SER A 437 39.06 -6.91 1.41
CA SER A 437 40.15 -7.28 2.32
C SER A 437 39.62 -7.95 3.59
N PRO A 438 40.33 -8.94 4.16
CA PRO A 438 39.97 -9.51 5.45
C PRO A 438 40.03 -8.46 6.58
N LEU A 439 39.32 -8.75 7.67
CA LEU A 439 39.37 -7.99 8.91
C LEU A 439 40.79 -7.99 9.50
N ASN A 440 41.18 -6.85 10.07
CA ASN A 440 42.41 -6.71 10.83
C ASN A 440 42.12 -6.95 12.32
N GLN A 441 42.85 -7.87 12.94
CA GLN A 441 42.69 -8.20 14.37
C GLN A 441 42.91 -6.98 15.27
N ALA A 442 43.91 -6.14 14.95
CA ALA A 442 44.24 -4.97 15.76
C ALA A 442 43.10 -3.94 15.81
N ASP A 443 42.28 -3.85 14.76
CA ASP A 443 41.15 -2.91 14.71
C ASP A 443 39.97 -3.44 15.55
N ILE A 444 39.77 -4.76 15.59
CA ILE A 444 38.79 -5.43 16.48
C ILE A 444 39.20 -5.24 17.95
N ASP A 445 40.49 -5.46 18.27
CA ASP A 445 41.01 -5.30 19.63
C ASP A 445 40.97 -3.82 20.11
N ALA A 446 41.18 -2.87 19.18
CA ALA A 446 41.01 -1.44 19.45
C ALA A 446 39.55 -1.06 19.70
N GLU A 447 38.60 -1.61 18.94
CA GLU A 447 37.17 -1.37 19.17
C GLU A 447 36.68 -2.03 20.48
N LEU A 448 37.20 -3.21 20.85
CA LEU A 448 36.94 -3.84 22.15
C LEU A 448 37.44 -2.98 23.31
N THR A 449 38.61 -2.37 23.16
CA THR A 449 39.15 -1.41 24.13
C THR A 449 38.23 -0.19 24.23
N LEU A 450 37.79 0.36 23.10
CA LEU A 450 36.84 1.48 23.04
C LEU A 450 35.49 1.13 23.67
N MET A 451 34.97 -0.08 23.49
CA MET A 451 33.73 -0.56 24.15
C MET A 451 33.87 -0.55 25.67
N ASN A 452 34.96 -1.09 26.22
CA ASN A 452 35.19 -1.12 27.66
C ASN A 452 35.35 0.29 28.25
N GLU A 453 36.07 1.18 27.57
CA GLU A 453 36.18 2.58 27.98
C GLU A 453 34.85 3.35 27.89
N SER A 454 34.05 3.11 26.84
CA SER A 454 32.71 3.70 26.70
C SER A 454 31.77 3.27 27.82
N LYS A 455 31.89 2.01 28.29
CA LYS A 455 31.15 1.50 29.45
C LYS A 455 31.63 2.13 30.76
N ALA A 456 32.94 2.33 30.92
CA ALA A 456 33.52 2.97 32.11
C ALA A 456 33.16 4.46 32.23
N HIS A 457 33.18 5.19 31.12
CA HIS A 457 32.89 6.63 31.05
C HIS A 457 31.43 6.94 30.67
N PHE A 458 30.52 5.97 30.83
CA PHE A 458 29.11 6.15 30.47
C PHE A 458 28.46 7.30 31.26
N TRP A 459 28.70 7.37 32.58
CA TRP A 459 28.23 8.47 33.43
C TRP A 459 28.76 9.83 32.97
N ASP A 460 30.07 9.93 32.69
CA ASP A 460 30.70 11.17 32.23
C ASP A 460 30.04 11.66 30.93
N ALA A 461 29.74 10.75 30.01
CA ALA A 461 29.08 11.07 28.76
C ALA A 461 27.60 11.46 28.91
N LEU A 462 26.89 10.98 29.95
CA LEU A 462 25.54 11.47 30.26
C LEU A 462 25.56 12.87 30.86
N ALA A 463 26.50 13.13 31.76
CA ALA A 463 26.56 14.34 32.59
C ALA A 463 27.34 15.52 31.95
N THR A 464 28.07 15.28 30.87
CA THR A 464 28.98 16.29 30.29
C THR A 464 28.30 17.57 29.80
N PRO A 465 27.19 17.55 29.06
CA PRO A 465 26.58 18.77 28.52
C PRO A 465 25.97 19.68 29.60
N SER A 466 25.61 19.12 30.76
CA SER A 466 25.14 19.85 31.95
C SER A 466 26.24 20.13 32.99
N GLY A 467 27.48 19.68 32.76
CA GLY A 467 28.59 19.86 33.71
C GLY A 467 28.37 19.16 35.06
N GLN A 468 27.58 18.09 35.09
CA GLN A 468 27.13 17.40 36.31
C GLN A 468 28.07 16.24 36.72
N GLN A 469 29.22 16.02 36.07
CA GLN A 469 30.05 14.82 36.25
C GLN A 469 30.45 14.57 37.72
N ASN A 470 30.76 15.64 38.46
CA ASN A 470 31.14 15.60 39.88
C ASN A 470 29.94 15.65 40.86
N LYS A 471 28.70 15.54 40.37
CA LYS A 471 27.45 15.69 41.15
C LYS A 471 26.59 14.42 41.14
N GLN A 472 27.19 13.24 40.99
CA GLN A 472 26.46 11.96 40.89
C GLN A 472 25.51 11.70 42.09
N ASP A 473 25.81 12.26 43.28
CA ASP A 473 24.96 12.15 44.47
C ASP A 473 23.95 13.33 44.66
N SER A 474 23.89 14.27 43.71
CA SER A 474 23.09 15.51 43.82
C SER A 474 22.74 16.13 42.45
N VAL A 475 22.35 15.29 41.49
CA VAL A 475 21.99 15.71 40.12
C VAL A 475 20.78 16.63 40.17
N SER A 476 20.89 17.78 39.51
CA SER A 476 19.89 18.87 39.60
C SER A 476 19.46 19.45 38.25
N GLU A 477 19.93 18.87 37.15
CA GLU A 477 19.68 19.31 35.77
C GLU A 477 19.46 18.10 34.86
N SER A 478 18.89 18.33 33.67
CA SER A 478 18.78 17.31 32.62
C SER A 478 20.16 16.76 32.23
N LEU A 479 20.18 15.47 31.85
CA LEU A 479 21.36 14.83 31.25
C LEU A 479 21.22 14.84 29.72
N ALA A 480 22.14 14.19 29.02
CA ALA A 480 22.11 14.07 27.56
C ALA A 480 22.55 12.69 27.10
N THR A 481 22.10 12.27 25.92
CA THR A 481 22.39 10.94 25.37
C THR A 481 23.45 10.99 24.27
N PRO A 482 24.63 10.39 24.47
CA PRO A 482 25.67 10.34 23.44
C PRO A 482 25.24 9.43 22.29
N ASN A 483 25.21 9.96 21.07
CA ASN A 483 24.90 9.19 19.85
C ASN A 483 26.05 8.25 19.44
N LYS A 484 27.29 8.54 19.85
CA LYS A 484 28.46 7.70 19.55
C LYS A 484 29.64 8.03 20.46
N PHE A 485 30.34 7.01 20.94
CA PHE A 485 31.67 7.09 21.53
C PHE A 485 32.72 6.71 20.48
N TYR A 486 33.82 7.46 20.41
CA TYR A 486 34.86 7.27 19.40
C TYR A 486 36.22 7.80 19.88
N ARG A 487 37.28 7.51 19.12
CA ARG A 487 38.60 8.10 19.33
C ARG A 487 38.72 9.43 18.59
N ALA A 488 39.12 10.49 19.29
CA ALA A 488 39.53 11.73 18.64
C ALA A 488 40.85 11.55 17.88
N ALA A 489 41.24 12.55 17.08
CA ALA A 489 42.45 12.49 16.25
C ALA A 489 43.77 12.38 17.04
N ASP A 490 43.75 12.68 18.34
CA ASP A 490 44.86 12.51 19.29
C ASP A 490 44.85 11.15 20.01
N GLY A 491 43.85 10.30 19.75
CA GLY A 491 43.67 9.00 20.40
C GLY A 491 42.90 9.05 21.73
N SER A 492 42.43 10.21 22.19
CA SER A 492 41.60 10.31 23.40
C SER A 492 40.19 9.72 23.18
N LEU A 493 39.56 9.22 24.25
CA LEU A 493 38.12 8.89 24.24
C LEU A 493 37.31 10.18 24.15
N THR A 494 36.32 10.20 23.27
CA THR A 494 35.35 11.28 23.15
C THR A 494 33.98 10.74 22.71
N TRP A 495 32.97 11.60 22.70
CA TRP A 495 31.59 11.23 22.34
C TRP A 495 30.84 12.39 21.68
N SER A 496 29.94 12.06 20.75
CA SER A 496 29.14 13.03 19.99
C SER A 496 27.68 13.00 20.41
N TYR A 497 27.05 14.17 20.49
CA TYR A 497 25.60 14.37 20.59
C TYR A 497 24.99 14.84 19.25
N ASP A 498 25.83 15.13 18.24
CA ASP A 498 25.39 15.55 16.90
C ASP A 498 25.48 14.38 15.92
N VAL A 499 24.34 13.99 15.36
CA VAL A 499 24.21 12.96 14.33
C VAL A 499 25.06 13.26 13.08
N ASN A 500 25.26 14.54 12.73
CA ASN A 500 26.06 14.94 11.57
C ASN A 500 27.57 14.73 11.76
N ASN A 501 28.03 14.56 13.00
CA ASN A 501 29.41 14.19 13.34
C ASN A 501 29.57 12.68 13.56
N THR A 502 28.51 12.01 14.03
CA THR A 502 28.44 10.56 14.29
C THR A 502 28.81 9.72 13.06
N ASP A 503 28.38 10.13 11.86
CA ASP A 503 28.51 9.34 10.63
C ASP A 503 29.84 9.51 9.87
N LYS A 504 30.77 10.35 10.36
CA LYS A 504 32.03 10.65 9.64
C LYS A 504 33.09 9.55 9.73
N THR A 505 32.89 8.53 10.55
CA THR A 505 33.81 7.40 10.73
C THR A 505 33.06 6.07 10.81
N ALA A 506 33.59 5.00 10.19
CA ALA A 506 32.99 3.67 10.25
C ALA A 506 33.06 3.02 11.65
N SER A 507 34.16 3.28 12.39
CA SER A 507 34.41 2.77 13.75
C SER A 507 33.80 3.67 14.82
N GLY A 508 33.40 3.05 15.94
CA GLY A 508 32.87 3.70 17.13
C GLY A 508 31.69 2.95 17.75
N ILE A 509 31.43 3.21 19.02
CA ILE A 509 30.38 2.54 19.80
C ILE A 509 29.13 3.41 19.83
N VAL A 510 27.99 2.86 19.42
CA VAL A 510 26.70 3.54 19.31
C VAL A 510 25.67 2.89 20.24
N PRO A 511 24.67 3.64 20.71
CA PRO A 511 23.55 3.05 21.42
C PRO A 511 22.67 2.24 20.45
N SER A 512 22.25 1.06 20.90
CA SER A 512 21.38 0.14 20.17
C SER A 512 19.94 0.26 20.63
N GLU A 513 19.00 -0.12 19.76
CA GLU A 513 17.59 -0.21 20.13
C GLU A 513 17.37 -1.34 21.14
N PHE A 514 16.57 -1.09 22.18
CA PHE A 514 16.13 -2.13 23.10
C PHE A 514 15.23 -3.14 22.37
N PRO A 515 15.38 -4.46 22.60
CA PRO A 515 14.51 -5.48 22.00
C PRO A 515 13.01 -5.32 22.33
N THR A 516 12.68 -4.52 23.34
CA THR A 516 11.33 -4.21 23.79
C THR A 516 10.74 -2.95 23.16
N TYR A 517 11.47 -2.24 22.29
CA TYR A 517 10.99 -1.01 21.63
C TYR A 517 10.02 -1.34 20.48
N ASP A 518 8.92 -0.59 20.41
CA ASP A 518 7.95 -0.64 19.32
C ASP A 518 7.85 0.76 18.67
N PRO A 519 8.20 0.91 17.38
CA PRO A 519 8.03 2.18 16.66
C PRO A 519 6.59 2.75 16.65
N MET A 520 5.57 1.91 16.88
CA MET A 520 4.16 2.30 16.98
C MET A 520 3.67 2.38 18.44
N GLY A 521 4.56 2.15 19.41
CA GLY A 521 4.26 2.17 20.85
C GLY A 521 4.08 3.58 21.43
N PRO A 522 3.87 3.68 22.76
CA PRO A 522 3.78 4.95 23.47
C PRO A 522 5.04 5.82 23.28
N ALA A 523 4.86 7.13 23.09
CA ALA A 523 5.95 8.06 22.79
C ALA A 523 6.96 8.26 23.95
N ASP A 524 6.64 7.77 25.15
CA ASP A 524 7.51 7.74 26.34
C ASP A 524 8.27 6.42 26.49
N GLN A 525 8.13 5.47 25.57
CA GLN A 525 8.89 4.22 25.56
C GLN A 525 10.39 4.47 25.34
N ALA A 526 11.24 3.72 26.05
CA ALA A 526 12.67 3.72 25.81
C ALA A 526 13.01 2.96 24.52
N ARG A 527 13.58 3.68 23.54
CA ARG A 527 14.16 3.14 22.32
C ARG A 527 15.62 2.77 22.53
N THR A 528 16.44 3.69 23.03
CA THR A 528 17.89 3.53 23.22
C THR A 528 18.39 3.84 24.63
N TYR A 529 17.68 4.68 25.40
CA TYR A 529 18.02 5.05 26.78
C TYR A 529 16.80 4.96 27.70
N SER A 530 16.90 4.11 28.71
CA SER A 530 15.83 3.85 29.68
C SER A 530 16.18 4.40 31.06
N SER A 531 15.23 5.08 31.70
CA SER A 531 15.29 5.54 33.09
C SER A 531 14.45 4.65 33.99
N SER A 532 14.99 4.28 35.16
CA SER A 532 14.23 3.59 36.23
C SER A 532 13.11 4.44 36.85
N GLN A 533 13.12 5.76 36.63
CA GLN A 533 12.14 6.71 37.15
C GLN A 533 11.75 7.71 36.03
N PRO A 534 10.99 7.27 35.00
CA PRO A 534 10.70 8.05 33.80
C PRO A 534 9.93 9.35 34.07
N THR A 535 9.25 9.45 35.22
CA THR A 535 8.56 10.67 35.69
C THR A 535 9.52 11.74 36.22
N ILE A 536 10.71 11.34 36.69
CA ILE A 536 11.75 12.24 37.21
C ILE A 536 12.74 12.57 36.09
N ILE A 537 13.38 11.55 35.51
CA ILE A 537 14.27 11.65 34.35
C ILE A 537 13.63 10.89 33.20
N GLN A 538 13.25 11.56 32.11
CA GLN A 538 12.57 10.95 30.97
C GLN A 538 13.43 9.91 30.23
N ASN A 539 12.78 8.98 29.52
CA ASN A 539 13.45 8.10 28.56
C ASN A 539 13.94 8.89 27.32
N GLU A 540 14.88 8.33 26.57
CA GLU A 540 15.54 8.88 25.36
C GLU A 540 16.27 10.22 25.48
N ASN A 541 15.66 11.27 26.02
CA ASN A 541 16.26 12.61 26.08
C ASN A 541 16.91 12.93 27.44
N LEU A 542 16.66 12.10 28.46
CA LEU A 542 17.10 12.26 29.86
C LEU A 542 16.79 13.64 30.46
N VAL A 543 15.67 14.24 30.06
CA VAL A 543 15.17 15.50 30.60
C VAL A 543 14.70 15.31 32.04
N LEU A 544 15.14 16.19 32.94
CA LEU A 544 14.62 16.30 34.30
C LEU A 544 13.21 16.93 34.24
N ALA A 545 12.19 16.08 34.22
CA ALA A 545 10.79 16.48 34.11
C ALA A 545 10.15 16.86 35.45
N GLN A 546 10.63 16.27 36.55
CA GLN A 546 10.13 16.57 37.89
C GLN A 546 11.27 16.51 38.92
N THR A 547 11.43 17.56 39.72
CA THR A 547 12.24 17.50 40.94
C THR A 547 11.50 16.66 41.99
N PRO A 548 12.10 15.59 42.54
CA PRO A 548 11.44 14.78 43.55
C PRO A 548 11.35 15.51 44.89
N GLU A 549 10.43 15.09 45.77
CA GLU A 549 10.30 15.69 47.11
C GLU A 549 11.55 15.45 47.98
N TYR A 550 12.16 14.27 47.84
CA TYR A 550 13.37 13.85 48.55
C TYR A 550 14.40 13.31 47.55
N ASN A 551 15.67 13.30 47.95
CA ASN A 551 16.76 12.69 47.18
C ASN A 551 16.37 11.28 46.73
N THR A 552 16.33 11.06 45.42
CA THR A 552 15.81 9.84 44.80
C THR A 552 16.86 9.22 43.89
N SER A 553 17.14 7.93 44.10
CA SER A 553 18.05 7.17 43.24
C SER A 553 17.40 6.88 41.89
N VAL A 554 18.13 7.17 40.81
CA VAL A 554 17.72 6.93 39.43
C VAL A 554 18.86 6.22 38.70
N THR A 555 18.55 5.09 38.07
CA THR A 555 19.43 4.39 37.14
C THR A 555 19.00 4.66 35.70
N VAL A 556 19.94 5.15 34.88
CA VAL A 556 19.80 5.22 33.42
C VAL A 556 20.56 4.05 32.80
N SER A 557 19.94 3.34 31.87
CA SER A 557 20.49 2.17 31.17
C SER A 557 20.46 2.33 29.66
N ALA A 558 21.42 1.71 28.97
CA ALA A 558 21.48 1.60 27.50
C ALA A 558 22.08 0.25 27.07
N LEU A 559 21.94 -0.07 25.78
CA LEU A 559 22.69 -1.14 25.11
C LEU A 559 23.72 -0.49 24.17
N LEU A 560 24.97 -0.92 24.22
CA LEU A 560 26.04 -0.39 23.37
C LEU A 560 26.53 -1.43 22.35
N SER A 561 26.69 -1.03 21.10
CA SER A 561 27.21 -1.86 20.00
C SER A 561 28.27 -1.13 19.18
N SER A 562 29.25 -1.84 18.63
CA SER A 562 30.12 -1.28 17.59
C SER A 562 29.34 -1.03 16.31
N ALA A 563 29.43 0.19 15.75
CA ALA A 563 28.83 0.55 14.47
C ALA A 563 29.44 -0.25 13.29
N ARG A 564 30.71 -0.69 13.43
CA ARG A 564 31.38 -1.51 12.42
C ARG A 564 31.15 -3.00 12.64
N TYR A 565 31.41 -3.50 13.84
CA TYR A 565 31.63 -4.93 14.07
C TYR A 565 30.44 -5.70 14.66
N SER A 566 29.42 -5.03 15.20
CA SER A 566 28.22 -5.71 15.73
C SER A 566 27.52 -6.59 14.68
N ARG A 567 27.56 -6.18 13.41
CA ARG A 567 27.04 -6.93 12.24
C ARG A 567 27.58 -8.37 12.11
N TYR A 568 28.73 -8.66 12.72
CA TYR A 568 29.36 -9.99 12.67
C TYR A 568 28.92 -10.92 13.79
N ALA A 569 28.29 -10.42 14.86
CA ALA A 569 27.86 -11.26 15.98
C ALA A 569 26.80 -12.29 15.58
N SER A 570 25.89 -11.95 14.67
CA SER A 570 24.91 -12.89 14.11
C SER A 570 25.50 -13.90 13.13
N LEU A 571 26.60 -13.53 12.44
CA LEU A 571 27.29 -14.42 11.50
C LEU A 571 28.23 -15.42 12.21
N TYR A 572 28.70 -15.04 13.41
CA TYR A 572 29.65 -15.81 14.20
C TYR A 572 29.20 -15.83 15.68
N PRO A 573 28.11 -16.55 16.01
CA PRO A 573 27.55 -16.59 17.37
C PRO A 573 28.59 -17.03 18.41
N ASP A 574 29.43 -18.02 18.09
CA ASP A 574 30.48 -18.54 18.97
C ASP A 574 31.69 -17.60 19.15
N ASN A 575 31.79 -16.51 18.37
CA ASN A 575 32.93 -15.60 18.45
C ASN A 575 32.74 -14.57 19.57
N ALA A 576 33.36 -14.87 20.72
CA ALA A 576 33.33 -14.03 21.90
C ALA A 576 33.75 -12.55 21.68
N GLN A 577 34.62 -12.25 20.70
CA GLN A 577 35.01 -10.87 20.41
C GLN A 577 33.86 -10.09 19.74
N PHE A 578 33.15 -10.69 18.80
CA PHE A 578 31.98 -10.03 18.19
C PHE A 578 30.79 -9.97 19.14
N GLN A 579 30.59 -10.98 20.00
CA GLN A 579 29.59 -10.91 21.07
C GLN A 579 29.88 -9.75 22.05
N ALA A 580 31.14 -9.55 22.43
CA ALA A 580 31.56 -8.42 23.26
C ALA A 580 31.45 -7.04 22.57
N LEU A 581 31.19 -7.00 21.26
CA LEU A 581 30.98 -5.78 20.46
C LEU A 581 29.51 -5.54 20.07
N THR A 582 28.56 -6.34 20.58
CA THR A 582 27.13 -6.15 20.36
C THR A 582 26.34 -6.10 21.66
N ASN A 583 25.30 -5.27 21.69
CA ASN A 583 24.26 -5.16 22.72
C ASN A 583 24.76 -5.23 24.17
N GLN A 584 25.89 -4.58 24.43
CA GLN A 584 26.54 -4.54 25.74
C GLN A 584 25.73 -3.65 26.68
N LYS A 585 25.06 -4.26 27.66
CA LYS A 585 24.35 -3.52 28.70
C LYS A 585 25.31 -2.62 29.49
N VAL A 586 24.90 -1.37 29.65
CA VAL A 586 25.57 -0.36 30.48
C VAL A 586 24.51 0.39 31.29
N SER A 587 24.89 0.87 32.47
CA SER A 587 24.00 1.67 33.32
C SER A 587 24.80 2.60 34.23
N ALA A 588 24.28 3.81 34.46
CA ALA A 588 24.76 4.73 35.49
C ALA A 588 23.65 4.97 36.51
N THR A 589 23.97 4.83 37.80
CA THR A 589 23.06 5.15 38.91
C THR A 589 23.54 6.44 39.58
N PHE A 590 22.60 7.35 39.82
CA PHE A 590 22.86 8.66 40.41
C PHE A 590 21.66 9.09 41.28
N THR A 591 21.87 10.03 42.18
CA THR A 591 20.82 10.59 43.02
C THR A 591 20.36 11.93 42.45
N VAL A 592 19.09 12.03 42.09
CA VAL A 592 18.46 13.32 41.78
C VAL A 592 18.17 14.04 43.10
N ALA A 593 18.66 15.27 43.22
CA ALA A 593 18.46 16.11 44.41
C ALA A 593 16.97 16.45 44.56
N GLY A 594 16.41 16.18 45.74
CA GLY A 594 15.02 16.51 46.05
C GLY A 594 14.85 17.83 46.79
N GLU A 595 13.66 18.43 46.70
CA GLU A 595 13.36 19.74 47.31
C GLU A 595 13.62 19.78 48.83
N LYS A 596 13.40 18.66 49.53
CA LYS A 596 13.62 18.50 50.97
C LYS A 596 14.95 17.79 51.31
N GLY A 597 15.80 17.57 50.31
CA GLY A 597 17.09 16.89 50.46
C GLY A 597 16.98 15.40 50.82
N VAL A 598 17.94 14.90 51.59
CA VAL A 598 17.94 13.51 52.08
C VAL A 598 16.73 13.26 52.98
N ARG A 599 15.96 12.20 52.70
CA ARG A 599 14.83 11.79 53.56
C ARG A 599 15.33 11.53 54.99
N PRO A 600 14.65 12.03 56.04
CA PRO A 600 14.94 11.68 57.42
C PRO A 600 14.95 10.15 57.60
N VAL A 601 16.05 9.62 58.10
CA VAL A 601 16.33 8.18 58.18
C VAL A 601 15.45 7.53 59.26
N GLU A 602 14.48 6.70 58.85
CA GLU A 602 14.28 5.44 59.56
C GLU A 602 15.43 4.51 59.16
N GLU A 603 16.10 3.88 60.12
CA GLU A 603 17.38 3.19 59.92
C GLU A 603 17.37 2.21 58.74
N ASP A 604 18.23 2.48 57.76
CA ASP A 604 18.55 1.58 56.65
C ASP A 604 19.14 0.28 57.24
N PRO A 605 18.51 -0.89 57.03
CA PRO A 605 18.92 -2.11 57.69
C PRO A 605 20.24 -2.64 57.14
N ASP A 606 21.10 -3.12 58.05
CA ASP A 606 22.24 -3.99 57.73
C ASP A 606 21.81 -5.09 56.72
N PRO A 607 22.55 -5.33 55.62
CA PRO A 607 22.27 -6.41 54.68
C PRO A 607 22.10 -7.81 55.32
N SER A 608 22.68 -8.05 56.51
CA SER A 608 22.43 -9.28 57.29
C SER A 608 20.97 -9.44 57.76
N GLN A 609 20.21 -8.35 57.73
CA GLN A 609 18.79 -8.26 58.11
C GLN A 609 17.86 -8.20 56.89
N LEU A 610 18.34 -8.38 55.66
CA LEU A 610 17.48 -8.47 54.47
C LEU A 610 17.05 -9.92 54.18
N VAL A 611 15.81 -10.09 53.72
CA VAL A 611 15.25 -11.34 53.25
C VAL A 611 14.62 -11.15 51.87
N SER A 612 14.95 -12.03 50.94
CA SER A 612 14.35 -12.05 49.60
C SER A 612 12.98 -12.75 49.65
N VAL A 613 11.95 -12.09 49.11
CA VAL A 613 10.54 -12.53 49.12
C VAL A 613 10.00 -12.43 47.71
N THR A 614 9.35 -13.49 47.21
CA THR A 614 8.80 -13.52 45.85
C THR A 614 7.29 -13.32 45.89
N LEU A 615 6.76 -12.36 45.10
CA LEU A 615 5.35 -12.00 45.06
C LEU A 615 4.77 -12.22 43.66
N SER A 616 3.51 -12.69 43.61
CA SER A 616 2.73 -12.81 42.38
C SER A 616 1.24 -12.58 42.64
N VAL A 617 0.53 -12.01 41.66
CA VAL A 617 -0.92 -11.71 41.72
C VAL A 617 -1.61 -12.30 40.49
N VAL A 618 -2.48 -13.27 40.74
CA VAL A 618 -3.26 -14.01 39.73
C VAL A 618 -4.73 -13.61 39.86
N GLY A 619 -5.16 -12.67 39.03
CA GLY A 619 -6.57 -12.31 38.88
C GLY A 619 -7.28 -13.22 37.88
N LEU A 620 -8.35 -12.69 37.30
CA LEU A 620 -9.06 -13.29 36.18
C LEU A 620 -8.93 -12.39 34.95
N ASP A 621 -8.94 -12.98 33.77
CA ASP A 621 -9.17 -12.26 32.52
C ASP A 621 -10.66 -11.93 32.31
N LYS A 622 -10.97 -11.31 31.17
CA LYS A 622 -12.34 -10.95 30.77
C LYS A 622 -13.29 -12.15 30.57
N ASP A 623 -12.76 -13.36 30.36
CA ASP A 623 -13.53 -14.61 30.16
C ASP A 623 -13.60 -15.44 31.45
N GLY A 624 -13.08 -14.91 32.56
CA GLY A 624 -13.06 -15.55 33.86
C GLY A 624 -12.01 -16.66 34.01
N LYS A 625 -10.94 -16.65 33.20
CA LYS A 625 -9.79 -17.57 33.33
C LYS A 625 -8.66 -16.95 34.16
N PRO A 626 -7.85 -17.74 34.88
CA PRO A 626 -6.73 -17.22 35.65
C PRO A 626 -5.71 -16.47 34.80
N GLN A 627 -5.33 -15.27 35.25
CA GLN A 627 -4.31 -14.46 34.59
C GLN A 627 -3.41 -13.73 35.59
N HIS A 628 -2.09 -13.72 35.37
CA HIS A 628 -1.17 -12.84 36.08
C HIS A 628 -1.42 -11.38 35.68
N TRP A 629 -1.68 -10.53 36.67
CA TRP A 629 -1.92 -9.10 36.45
C TRP A 629 -0.65 -8.23 36.64
N ALA A 630 0.40 -8.80 37.21
CA ALA A 630 1.72 -8.19 37.34
C ALA A 630 2.81 -9.27 37.20
N PRO A 631 4.05 -8.90 36.81
CA PRO A 631 5.17 -9.83 36.76
C PRO A 631 5.47 -10.38 38.16
N THR A 632 5.85 -11.65 38.23
CA THR A 632 6.36 -12.25 39.48
C THR A 632 7.69 -11.57 39.84
N GLN A 633 7.77 -10.91 40.99
CA GLN A 633 8.94 -10.14 41.41
C GLN A 633 9.53 -10.70 42.71
N THR A 634 10.85 -10.75 42.79
CA THR A 634 11.56 -10.98 44.06
C THR A 634 12.03 -9.64 44.61
N ILE A 635 11.57 -9.30 45.82
CA ILE A 635 11.86 -8.04 46.51
C ILE A 635 12.67 -8.36 47.76
N GLU A 636 13.73 -7.60 48.02
CA GLU A 636 14.47 -7.66 49.28
C GLU A 636 13.83 -6.73 50.31
N VAL A 637 13.50 -7.28 51.49
CA VAL A 637 12.83 -6.53 52.56
C VAL A 637 13.49 -6.82 53.90
N ARG A 638 13.35 -5.90 54.86
CA ARG A 638 13.87 -6.11 56.23
C ARG A 638 13.19 -7.33 56.86
N LYS A 639 13.96 -8.26 57.41
CA LYS A 639 13.49 -9.37 58.23
C LYS A 639 12.59 -8.84 59.34
N GLY A 640 11.41 -9.42 59.51
CA GLY A 640 10.38 -8.88 60.39
C GLY A 640 9.30 -8.06 59.68
N THR A 641 9.50 -7.66 58.41
CA THR A 641 8.45 -7.00 57.61
C THR A 641 7.26 -7.94 57.43
N THR A 642 6.04 -7.38 57.47
CA THR A 642 4.79 -8.11 57.30
C THR A 642 4.37 -8.21 55.84
N ALA A 643 3.65 -9.27 55.48
CA ALA A 643 3.28 -9.58 54.09
C ALA A 643 2.36 -8.54 53.44
N ASP A 644 1.56 -7.83 54.23
CA ASP A 644 0.69 -6.75 53.75
C ASP A 644 1.50 -5.58 53.19
N LYS A 645 2.51 -5.07 53.91
CA LYS A 645 3.35 -3.94 53.48
C LYS A 645 4.01 -4.23 52.12
N VAL A 646 4.61 -5.41 51.97
CA VAL A 646 5.28 -5.80 50.73
C VAL A 646 4.30 -6.05 49.59
N THR A 647 3.12 -6.62 49.89
CA THR A 647 2.02 -6.75 48.91
C THR A 647 1.59 -5.38 48.39
N TYR A 648 1.39 -4.41 49.28
CA TYR A 648 0.88 -3.08 48.96
C TYR A 648 1.88 -2.25 48.16
N ASP A 649 3.17 -2.34 48.49
CA ASP A 649 4.25 -1.73 47.70
C ASP A 649 4.36 -2.40 46.32
N TYR A 650 4.32 -3.74 46.25
CA TYR A 650 4.32 -4.49 44.98
C TYR A 650 3.15 -4.12 44.06
N LEU A 651 1.92 -4.10 44.58
CA LEU A 651 0.72 -3.74 43.81
C LEU A 651 0.84 -2.32 43.25
N LYS A 652 1.22 -1.35 44.10
CA LYS A 652 1.36 0.05 43.71
C LYS A 652 2.47 0.26 42.67
N ASN A 653 3.63 -0.38 42.85
CA ASN A 653 4.76 -0.26 41.93
C ASN A 653 4.48 -0.88 40.55
N ASN A 654 3.59 -1.87 40.47
CA ASN A 654 3.12 -2.45 39.22
C ASN A 654 1.83 -1.79 38.69
N GLY A 655 1.46 -0.62 39.22
CA GLY A 655 0.33 0.19 38.74
C GLY A 655 -1.07 -0.31 39.11
N LEU A 656 -1.19 -1.36 39.94
CA LEU A 656 -2.49 -1.84 40.41
C LEU A 656 -3.02 -0.94 41.52
N THR A 657 -4.31 -0.62 41.44
CA THR A 657 -5.03 0.00 42.55
C THR A 657 -5.75 -1.07 43.35
N TYR A 658 -5.93 -0.85 44.65
CA TYR A 658 -6.52 -1.83 45.57
C TYR A 658 -7.23 -1.13 46.73
N ASP A 659 -8.15 -1.85 47.37
CA ASP A 659 -8.71 -1.49 48.67
C ASP A 659 -8.38 -2.58 49.68
N ALA A 660 -7.82 -2.19 50.83
CA ALA A 660 -7.37 -3.10 51.86
C ALA A 660 -7.45 -2.48 53.26
N ALA A 661 -7.83 -3.29 54.24
CA ALA A 661 -7.93 -2.88 55.64
C ALA A 661 -7.46 -4.01 56.57
N GLY A 662 -6.56 -3.70 57.51
CA GLY A 662 -6.15 -4.64 58.56
C GLY A 662 -5.52 -5.94 58.06
N GLY A 663 -4.80 -5.91 56.93
CA GLY A 663 -4.21 -7.09 56.30
C GLY A 663 -5.16 -7.93 55.44
N TYR A 664 -6.41 -7.50 55.28
CA TYR A 664 -7.38 -8.07 54.34
C TYR A 664 -7.43 -7.23 53.06
N LEU A 665 -7.29 -7.89 51.90
CA LEU A 665 -7.32 -7.27 50.57
C LEU A 665 -8.73 -7.45 49.99
N SER A 666 -9.52 -6.38 49.98
CA SER A 666 -10.95 -6.45 49.63
C SER A 666 -11.18 -6.40 48.12
N SER A 667 -10.36 -5.65 47.38
CA SER A 667 -10.36 -5.58 45.92
C SER A 667 -9.00 -5.22 45.34
N ILE A 668 -8.78 -5.59 44.08
CA ILE A 668 -7.68 -5.13 43.23
C ILE A 668 -8.27 -4.78 41.85
N THR A 669 -7.76 -3.72 41.22
CA THR A 669 -8.11 -3.30 39.86
C THR A 669 -6.89 -3.37 38.96
N SER A 670 -7.00 -4.13 37.87
CA SER A 670 -5.97 -4.22 36.83
C SER A 670 -6.02 -3.00 35.91
N PRO A 671 -4.92 -2.23 35.75
CA PRO A 671 -4.89 -1.04 34.88
C PRO A 671 -4.96 -1.40 33.39
N SER A 672 -4.43 -2.57 32.99
CA SER A 672 -4.39 -3.01 31.59
C SER A 672 -5.74 -3.51 31.06
N GLN A 673 -6.66 -3.88 31.95
CA GLN A 673 -7.99 -4.41 31.60
C GLN A 673 -9.16 -3.53 32.11
N GLY A 674 -8.89 -2.57 33.02
CA GLY A 674 -9.94 -1.83 33.74
C GLY A 674 -10.78 -2.71 34.68
N LEU A 675 -10.46 -3.99 34.81
CA LEU A 675 -11.23 -4.97 35.56
C LEU A 675 -10.93 -4.86 37.06
N THR A 676 -11.98 -4.60 37.84
CA THR A 676 -11.93 -4.62 39.31
C THR A 676 -12.52 -5.93 39.81
N LEU A 677 -11.69 -6.73 40.50
CA LEU A 677 -12.15 -7.91 41.21
C LEU A 677 -12.23 -7.56 42.70
N ALA A 678 -13.47 -7.47 43.20
CA ALA A 678 -13.78 -7.15 44.58
C ALA A 678 -14.46 -8.34 45.27
N THR A 679 -14.42 -8.37 46.60
CA THR A 679 -15.11 -9.38 47.40
C THR A 679 -16.62 -9.27 47.19
N ALA A 680 -17.21 -10.29 46.53
CA ALA A 680 -18.59 -10.25 46.07
C ALA A 680 -19.21 -11.65 46.06
N GLN A 681 -20.55 -11.70 46.04
CA GLN A 681 -21.28 -12.95 45.79
C GLN A 681 -21.57 -13.06 44.29
N VAL A 682 -21.06 -14.10 43.65
CA VAL A 682 -21.21 -14.40 42.21
C VAL A 682 -21.89 -15.76 42.11
N ASP A 683 -23.03 -15.83 41.40
CA ASP A 683 -23.84 -17.04 41.22
C ASP A 683 -24.20 -17.77 42.53
N GLY A 684 -24.40 -16.99 43.60
CA GLY A 684 -24.73 -17.49 44.94
C GLY A 684 -23.53 -17.89 45.81
N ALA A 685 -22.31 -17.92 45.28
CA ALA A 685 -21.08 -18.22 46.02
C ALA A 685 -20.23 -16.96 46.24
N TYR A 686 -19.56 -16.83 47.39
CA TYR A 686 -18.59 -15.76 47.60
C TYR A 686 -17.30 -16.01 46.82
N LYS A 687 -16.80 -14.94 46.17
CA LYS A 687 -15.45 -14.86 45.59
C LYS A 687 -14.68 -13.69 46.21
N TRP A 688 -13.39 -13.88 46.47
CA TRP A 688 -12.52 -12.90 47.12
C TRP A 688 -11.03 -13.14 46.80
N TRP A 689 -10.18 -12.19 47.19
CA TRP A 689 -8.72 -12.34 47.10
C TRP A 689 -8.20 -13.24 48.22
N GLN A 690 -7.67 -14.39 47.83
CA GLN A 690 -7.12 -15.40 48.72
C GLN A 690 -5.60 -15.25 48.83
N PHE A 691 -5.11 -15.26 50.07
CA PHE A 691 -3.71 -15.04 50.41
C PHE A 691 -3.00 -16.37 50.64
N PHE A 692 -2.03 -16.71 49.79
CA PHE A 692 -1.20 -17.90 49.91
C PHE A 692 0.23 -17.53 50.30
N VAL A 693 0.81 -18.33 51.20
CA VAL A 693 2.19 -18.23 51.67
C VAL A 693 2.88 -19.57 51.46
N ASN A 694 4.01 -19.60 50.77
CA ASN A 694 4.75 -20.82 50.44
C ASN A 694 3.88 -21.91 49.77
N GLY A 695 2.94 -21.47 48.92
CA GLY A 695 2.00 -22.34 48.20
C GLY A 695 0.80 -22.83 49.01
N GLN A 696 0.67 -22.47 50.29
CA GLN A 696 -0.46 -22.87 51.16
C GLN A 696 -1.37 -21.68 51.46
N LEU A 697 -2.69 -21.89 51.51
CA LEU A 697 -3.64 -20.86 51.90
C LEU A 697 -3.37 -20.44 53.36
N SER A 698 -3.21 -19.15 53.62
CA SER A 698 -2.87 -18.67 54.96
C SER A 698 -4.06 -18.72 55.91
N ASP A 699 -3.81 -19.16 57.14
CA ASP A 699 -4.73 -19.04 58.28
C ASP A 699 -4.71 -17.64 58.92
N LYS A 700 -3.82 -16.76 58.45
CA LYS A 700 -3.58 -15.41 58.98
C LYS A 700 -3.85 -14.34 57.94
N MET A 701 -4.30 -13.17 58.41
CA MET A 701 -4.28 -11.95 57.60
C MET A 701 -2.84 -11.54 57.27
N ALA A 702 -2.62 -10.85 56.15
CA ALA A 702 -1.27 -10.57 55.64
C ALA A 702 -0.42 -9.71 56.59
N ASN A 703 -1.05 -8.85 57.40
CA ASN A 703 -0.41 -8.07 58.45
C ASN A 703 0.08 -8.90 59.66
N ASN A 704 -0.31 -10.16 59.76
CA ASN A 704 0.10 -11.10 60.81
C ASN A 704 1.06 -12.19 60.30
N VAL A 705 1.46 -12.13 59.03
CA VAL A 705 2.51 -12.97 58.45
C VAL A 705 3.79 -12.17 58.37
N VAL A 706 4.76 -12.54 59.20
CA VAL A 706 6.14 -12.03 59.15
C VAL A 706 6.92 -12.78 58.07
N LEU A 707 7.71 -12.04 57.29
CA LEU A 707 8.46 -12.57 56.17
C LEU A 707 9.87 -13.01 56.57
N ASP A 708 10.23 -14.21 56.12
CA ASP A 708 11.54 -14.84 56.25
C ASP A 708 12.15 -15.12 54.86
N LYS A 709 13.41 -15.56 54.83
CA LYS A 709 14.15 -15.85 53.58
C LYS A 709 13.42 -16.86 52.69
N ASN A 710 13.30 -16.53 51.41
CA ASN A 710 12.64 -17.32 50.36
C ASN A 710 11.13 -17.51 50.58
N THR A 711 10.47 -16.61 51.34
CA THR A 711 9.00 -16.64 51.44
C THR A 711 8.39 -16.34 50.09
N THR A 712 7.45 -17.16 49.62
CA THR A 712 6.61 -16.83 48.45
C THR A 712 5.23 -16.38 48.88
N ILE A 713 4.75 -15.30 48.28
CA ILE A 713 3.39 -14.76 48.44
C ILE A 713 2.68 -14.91 47.10
N THR A 714 1.49 -15.50 47.12
CA THR A 714 0.60 -15.49 45.95
C THR A 714 -0.78 -15.02 46.38
N TRP A 715 -1.26 -13.97 45.73
CA TRP A 715 -2.66 -13.58 45.80
C TRP A 715 -3.39 -14.13 44.59
N THR A 716 -4.48 -14.86 44.81
CA THR A 716 -5.34 -15.33 43.72
C THR A 716 -6.79 -14.97 43.97
N TYR A 717 -7.53 -14.60 42.93
CA TYR A 717 -8.95 -14.32 43.05
C TYR A 717 -9.78 -15.57 42.78
N GLY A 718 -10.45 -16.08 43.82
CA GLY A 718 -11.11 -17.38 43.77
C GLY A 718 -12.30 -17.48 44.72
N GLY A 719 -12.87 -18.67 44.80
CA GLY A 719 -13.98 -19.01 45.70
C GLY A 719 -13.54 -19.90 46.85
N GLN A 720 -14.53 -20.39 47.61
CA GLN A 720 -14.25 -21.35 48.69
C GLN A 720 -13.60 -22.63 48.13
N ASN A 721 -12.47 -23.02 48.72
CA ASN A 721 -11.62 -24.15 48.31
C ASN A 721 -10.86 -23.99 46.97
N SER A 722 -10.82 -22.79 46.37
CA SER A 722 -9.88 -22.51 45.28
C SER A 722 -8.43 -22.66 45.74
N SER A 723 -7.59 -23.28 44.90
CA SER A 723 -6.13 -23.36 45.03
C SER A 723 -5.44 -22.29 44.17
N ILE A 724 -4.12 -22.16 44.29
CA ILE A 724 -3.34 -21.43 43.28
C ILE A 724 -3.54 -22.10 41.91
N PRO A 725 -3.95 -21.36 40.87
CA PRO A 725 -4.02 -21.88 39.49
C PRO A 725 -2.65 -22.34 39.00
N THR A 726 -2.57 -23.47 38.29
CA THR A 726 -1.30 -23.96 37.72
C THR A 726 -1.44 -24.38 36.26
N PRO A 727 -0.47 -24.06 35.38
CA PRO A 727 -0.50 -24.43 33.96
C PRO A 727 -0.71 -25.93 33.69
N GLN A 728 -0.34 -26.82 34.62
CA GLN A 728 -0.53 -28.27 34.50
C GLN A 728 -2.00 -28.69 34.59
N ASN A 729 -2.82 -27.94 35.34
CA ASN A 729 -4.19 -28.29 35.69
C ASN A 729 -5.22 -27.48 34.89
N GLU A 730 -4.93 -26.22 34.58
CA GLU A 730 -5.77 -25.33 33.79
C GLU A 730 -4.92 -24.34 32.96
N LEU A 731 -5.54 -23.60 32.04
CA LEU A 731 -4.84 -22.52 31.34
C LEU A 731 -4.70 -21.34 32.30
N VAL A 732 -3.46 -20.91 32.53
CA VAL A 732 -3.12 -19.69 33.27
C VAL A 732 -2.34 -18.79 32.32
N ILE A 733 -2.84 -17.58 32.08
CA ILE A 733 -2.18 -16.61 31.19
C ILE A 733 -1.19 -15.76 32.02
N ASN A 734 0.08 -15.77 31.63
CA ASN A 734 1.15 -14.95 32.18
C ASN A 734 1.81 -14.14 31.05
N PRO A 735 1.33 -12.90 30.76
CA PRO A 735 1.90 -12.04 29.74
C PRO A 735 3.35 -11.61 30.01
N PHE A 736 3.86 -11.87 31.22
CA PHE A 736 5.19 -11.50 31.69
C PHE A 736 6.18 -12.67 31.70
N ALA A 737 5.77 -13.86 31.25
CA ALA A 737 6.65 -15.03 31.20
C ALA A 737 7.83 -14.78 30.25
N GLU A 738 9.06 -15.10 30.67
CA GLU A 738 10.25 -14.94 29.84
C GLU A 738 10.20 -15.89 28.63
N HIS A 739 10.46 -15.36 27.43
CA HIS A 739 10.43 -16.11 26.17
C HIS A 739 11.55 -15.64 25.20
N PRO A 740 12.84 -15.79 25.59
CA PRO A 740 13.96 -15.52 24.69
C PRO A 740 13.85 -16.34 23.39
N ASN A 741 14.17 -15.72 22.26
CA ASN A 741 14.15 -16.41 20.97
C ASN A 741 15.43 -17.24 20.77
N TYR A 742 15.25 -18.55 20.69
CA TYR A 742 16.23 -19.56 20.34
C TYR A 742 16.20 -19.96 18.86
N GLU A 743 17.28 -20.56 18.38
CA GLU A 743 17.29 -21.33 17.13
C GLU A 743 16.46 -22.63 17.26
N ALA A 744 15.69 -22.94 16.22
CA ALA A 744 14.85 -24.12 16.12
C ALA A 744 15.37 -25.06 15.02
N SER A 745 15.60 -26.33 15.35
CA SER A 745 15.93 -27.37 14.36
C SER A 745 14.73 -27.72 13.47
N TRP A 746 13.51 -27.44 13.95
CA TRP A 746 12.28 -27.53 13.18
C TRP A 746 11.24 -26.58 13.78
N SER A 747 10.99 -25.44 13.13
CA SER A 747 10.09 -24.39 13.66
C SER A 747 8.60 -24.64 13.42
N GLY A 748 8.24 -25.61 12.57
CA GLY A 748 6.85 -25.93 12.26
C GLY A 748 6.68 -26.35 10.80
N PHE A 749 5.54 -26.97 10.49
CA PHE A 749 5.24 -27.43 9.13
C PHE A 749 4.75 -26.27 8.26
N GLY A 750 5.48 -25.92 7.19
CA GLY A 750 5.03 -24.93 6.19
C GLY A 750 5.11 -23.46 6.63
N SER A 751 5.91 -23.13 7.65
CA SER A 751 5.88 -21.85 8.38
C SER A 751 6.37 -20.60 7.63
N GLY A 752 6.57 -20.65 6.31
CA GLY A 752 7.03 -19.53 5.48
C GLY A 752 8.52 -19.15 5.60
N ASN A 753 9.20 -19.51 6.70
CA ASN A 753 10.63 -19.17 6.91
C ASN A 753 11.51 -20.31 7.49
N GLY A 754 10.98 -21.52 7.75
CA GLY A 754 11.76 -22.60 8.40
C GLY A 754 11.36 -24.04 8.05
N SER A 755 10.60 -24.26 6.98
CA SER A 755 10.04 -25.57 6.59
C SER A 755 11.07 -26.59 6.04
N THR A 756 12.34 -26.22 5.93
CA THR A 756 13.40 -27.03 5.30
C THR A 756 14.57 -27.23 6.25
N THR A 757 14.95 -28.49 6.47
CA THR A 757 16.14 -28.82 7.25
C THR A 757 17.36 -28.96 6.35
N THR A 758 18.52 -28.49 6.81
CA THR A 758 19.82 -28.69 6.16
C THR A 758 20.48 -30.03 6.52
N GLN A 759 19.82 -30.84 7.35
CA GLN A 759 20.30 -32.16 7.76
C GLN A 759 20.30 -33.15 6.58
N SER A 760 21.37 -33.92 6.46
CA SER A 760 21.52 -34.93 5.40
C SER A 760 20.44 -36.01 5.48
N THR A 761 19.71 -36.23 4.39
CA THR A 761 18.74 -37.34 4.28
C THR A 761 19.43 -38.69 4.57
N PRO A 762 18.93 -39.50 5.51
CA PRO A 762 19.54 -40.79 5.83
C PRO A 762 19.37 -41.78 4.66
N ILE A 763 20.50 -42.22 4.10
CA ILE A 763 20.56 -43.16 2.95
C ILE A 763 20.68 -44.65 3.37
N ASN A 764 20.69 -44.93 4.67
CA ASN A 764 20.81 -46.26 5.26
C ASN A 764 19.61 -46.54 6.18
N SER A 765 19.41 -47.79 6.59
CA SER A 765 18.39 -48.16 7.57
C SER A 765 18.59 -47.45 8.91
N ALA A 766 17.57 -46.70 9.34
CA ALA A 766 17.53 -46.09 10.66
C ALA A 766 17.08 -47.11 11.72
N ALA A 767 17.57 -46.95 12.95
CA ALA A 767 17.08 -47.68 14.13
C ALA A 767 16.18 -46.76 14.97
N LEU A 768 15.13 -47.32 15.57
CA LEU A 768 14.29 -46.60 16.52
C LEU A 768 15.13 -46.21 17.75
N ARG A 769 15.26 -44.90 18.02
CA ARG A 769 16.00 -44.39 19.19
C ARG A 769 15.14 -44.38 20.45
N TRP A 770 13.94 -43.81 20.35
CA TRP A 770 12.91 -43.78 21.38
C TRP A 770 11.53 -43.59 20.73
N SER A 771 10.46 -43.84 21.48
CA SER A 771 9.08 -43.60 21.04
C SER A 771 8.20 -43.23 22.23
N VAL A 772 7.39 -42.19 22.10
CA VAL A 772 6.31 -41.87 23.04
C VAL A 772 5.00 -42.45 22.49
N THR A 773 4.13 -42.95 23.37
CA THR A 773 2.80 -43.45 23.00
C THR A 773 1.74 -42.59 23.67
N GLU A 774 0.83 -42.03 22.86
CA GLU A 774 -0.32 -41.25 23.33
C GLU A 774 -1.62 -42.03 23.13
N GLY A 775 -2.56 -41.84 24.06
CA GLY A 775 -3.86 -42.52 24.05
C GLY A 775 -3.82 -43.99 24.49
N THR A 776 -4.85 -44.75 24.12
CA THR A 776 -5.00 -46.18 24.47
C THR A 776 -5.59 -46.97 23.30
N GLN A 777 -5.61 -48.29 23.40
CA GLN A 777 -6.22 -49.18 22.39
C GLN A 777 -7.68 -48.81 22.05
N ASN A 778 -8.42 -48.21 22.99
CA ASN A 778 -9.84 -47.85 22.83
C ASN A 778 -10.06 -46.33 22.68
N THR A 779 -9.01 -45.52 22.63
CA THR A 779 -9.11 -44.05 22.50
C THR A 779 -7.87 -43.52 21.79
N PRO A 780 -7.95 -43.14 20.50
CA PRO A 780 -6.81 -42.63 19.76
C PRO A 780 -6.20 -41.40 20.44
N GLY A 781 -4.90 -41.47 20.73
CA GLY A 781 -4.13 -40.30 21.14
C GLY A 781 -3.64 -39.59 19.90
N PHE A 782 -4.44 -38.68 19.36
CA PHE A 782 -4.00 -37.81 18.27
C PHE A 782 -2.83 -36.93 18.76
N VAL A 783 -1.81 -36.80 17.91
CA VAL A 783 -0.59 -36.03 18.18
C VAL A 783 -0.44 -35.03 17.05
N SER A 784 -0.13 -33.77 17.40
CA SER A 784 0.17 -32.72 16.42
C SER A 784 1.45 -33.00 15.64
N ASP A 785 1.69 -32.23 14.56
CA ASP A 785 3.06 -32.05 14.08
C ASP A 785 3.97 -31.57 15.24
N GLN A 786 5.24 -31.95 15.21
CA GLN A 786 6.19 -31.63 16.26
C GLN A 786 6.95 -30.34 15.93
N VAL A 787 7.45 -29.68 16.96
CA VAL A 787 8.33 -28.51 16.90
C VAL A 787 9.59 -28.83 17.71
N ILE A 788 10.78 -28.50 17.20
CA ILE A 788 12.07 -28.88 17.80
C ILE A 788 12.91 -27.62 18.02
N VAL A 789 13.12 -27.25 19.29
CA VAL A 789 13.86 -26.06 19.71
C VAL A 789 14.94 -26.49 20.70
N HIS A 790 16.21 -26.20 20.40
CA HIS A 790 17.36 -26.78 21.10
C HIS A 790 17.19 -28.31 21.28
N ASP A 791 17.36 -28.83 22.50
CA ASP A 791 17.25 -30.24 22.86
C ASP A 791 15.83 -30.66 23.28
N THR A 792 14.80 -29.88 22.96
CA THR A 792 13.40 -30.17 23.34
C THR A 792 12.48 -30.33 22.13
N VAL A 793 11.66 -31.38 22.16
CA VAL A 793 10.57 -31.61 21.21
C VAL A 793 9.24 -31.24 21.87
N TYR A 794 8.51 -30.35 21.23
CA TYR A 794 7.18 -29.90 21.60
C TYR A 794 6.12 -30.56 20.73
N TYR A 795 5.05 -31.05 21.34
CA TYR A 795 3.87 -31.56 20.63
C TYR A 795 2.61 -31.44 21.50
N VAL A 796 1.46 -31.43 20.84
CA VAL A 796 0.15 -31.36 21.47
C VAL A 796 -0.55 -32.70 21.35
N SER A 797 -1.19 -33.14 22.44
CA SER A 797 -2.14 -34.24 22.42
C SER A 797 -3.32 -33.94 23.33
N GLY A 798 -4.54 -34.06 22.79
CA GLY A 798 -5.79 -33.70 23.48
C GLY A 798 -5.82 -32.23 23.88
N SER A 799 -5.91 -31.96 25.19
CA SER A 799 -5.88 -30.60 25.77
C SER A 799 -4.50 -30.16 26.26
N THR A 800 -3.43 -30.93 25.98
CA THR A 800 -2.11 -30.69 26.58
C THR A 800 -1.01 -30.46 25.57
N LEU A 801 -0.25 -29.38 25.76
CA LEU A 801 1.08 -29.18 25.17
C LEU A 801 2.10 -29.90 26.06
N LYS A 802 3.01 -30.65 25.46
CA LYS A 802 4.03 -31.45 26.13
C LYS A 802 5.41 -31.11 25.57
N ALA A 803 6.39 -31.02 26.48
CA ALA A 803 7.80 -30.92 26.16
C ALA A 803 8.49 -32.24 26.53
N VAL A 804 9.22 -32.83 25.59
CA VAL A 804 10.06 -34.01 25.84
C VAL A 804 11.50 -33.75 25.43
N ASP A 805 12.43 -34.36 26.15
CA ASP A 805 13.86 -34.35 25.82
C ASP A 805 14.10 -35.03 24.46
N ALA A 806 14.76 -34.34 23.53
CA ALA A 806 14.95 -34.80 22.15
C ALA A 806 15.88 -36.01 22.04
N ALA A 807 16.79 -36.21 23.00
CA ALA A 807 17.72 -37.34 23.00
C ALA A 807 17.08 -38.65 23.47
N THR A 808 16.13 -38.57 24.40
CA THR A 808 15.58 -39.71 25.17
C THR A 808 14.07 -39.91 25.07
N GLY A 809 13.30 -38.89 24.68
CA GLY A 809 11.84 -38.92 24.66
C GLY A 809 11.17 -38.77 26.04
N ASN A 810 11.94 -38.49 27.10
CA ASN A 810 11.42 -38.32 28.46
C ASN A 810 10.61 -37.03 28.60
N LEU A 811 9.47 -37.08 29.30
CA LEU A 811 8.64 -35.92 29.60
C LEU A 811 9.37 -34.94 30.53
N ILE A 812 9.60 -33.72 30.04
CA ILE A 812 10.13 -32.60 30.82
C ILE A 812 8.98 -31.91 31.56
N ALA A 813 7.97 -31.47 30.81
CA ALA A 813 6.80 -30.77 31.35
C ALA A 813 5.58 -30.89 30.44
N LYS A 814 4.40 -30.55 30.98
CA LYS A 814 3.13 -30.48 30.26
C LYS A 814 2.27 -29.35 30.80
N VAL A 815 1.48 -28.71 29.94
CA VAL A 815 0.54 -27.64 30.30
C VAL A 815 -0.79 -27.77 29.54
N GLN A 816 -1.87 -27.23 30.07
CA GLN A 816 -3.16 -27.18 29.39
C GLN A 816 -3.18 -26.08 28.33
N ILE A 817 -3.76 -26.37 27.16
CA ILE A 817 -3.86 -25.40 26.05
C ILE A 817 -5.13 -24.52 26.12
N GLY A 818 -5.92 -24.67 27.19
CA GLY A 818 -7.19 -23.95 27.42
C GLY A 818 -8.33 -24.34 26.49
N SER A 819 -8.16 -25.43 25.74
CA SER A 819 -9.10 -26.01 24.78
C SER A 819 -8.61 -27.43 24.47
N LYS A 820 -9.02 -28.01 23.34
CA LYS A 820 -8.53 -29.31 22.83
C LYS A 820 -8.11 -29.18 21.36
N VAL A 821 -7.28 -30.13 20.94
CA VAL A 821 -7.08 -30.53 19.55
C VAL A 821 -7.70 -31.93 19.41
N SER A 822 -8.85 -32.05 18.74
CA SER A 822 -9.56 -33.34 18.67
C SER A 822 -9.11 -34.28 17.55
N TYR A 823 -8.35 -33.79 16.57
CA TYR A 823 -7.90 -34.58 15.42
C TYR A 823 -6.45 -34.32 15.04
N PHE A 824 -6.08 -33.07 14.75
CA PHE A 824 -4.72 -32.72 14.34
C PHE A 824 -4.51 -31.21 14.49
N ALA A 825 -3.25 -30.79 14.68
CA ALA A 825 -2.83 -29.40 14.71
C ALA A 825 -1.39 -29.27 14.20
N ARG A 826 -1.02 -28.08 13.75
CA ARG A 826 0.34 -27.71 13.32
C ARG A 826 0.90 -26.57 14.16
N PRO A 827 1.50 -26.86 15.33
CA PRO A 827 2.14 -25.84 16.14
C PRO A 827 3.26 -25.13 15.38
N LEU A 828 3.45 -23.86 15.71
CA LEU A 828 4.48 -22.98 15.16
C LEU A 828 5.39 -22.49 16.28
N TYR A 829 6.68 -22.45 16.03
CA TYR A 829 7.64 -21.72 16.85
C TYR A 829 7.98 -20.36 16.22
N VAL A 830 7.81 -19.30 16.99
CA VAL A 830 8.07 -17.91 16.59
C VAL A 830 8.39 -17.08 17.82
N ASN A 831 9.42 -16.23 17.75
CA ASN A 831 9.79 -15.26 18.80
C ASN A 831 9.88 -15.88 20.21
N GLY A 832 10.53 -17.04 20.36
CA GLY A 832 10.64 -17.74 21.66
C GLY A 832 9.35 -18.42 22.14
N MET A 833 8.28 -18.45 21.33
CA MET A 833 6.97 -18.99 21.69
C MET A 833 6.55 -20.19 20.85
N ILE A 834 5.88 -21.16 21.47
CA ILE A 834 5.15 -22.24 20.81
C ILE A 834 3.68 -21.81 20.69
N VAL A 835 3.22 -21.56 19.46
CA VAL A 835 1.84 -21.18 19.14
C VAL A 835 1.06 -22.40 18.72
N VAL A 836 -0.07 -22.65 19.38
CA VAL A 836 -0.97 -23.79 19.16
C VAL A 836 -2.34 -23.29 18.76
N ALA A 837 -2.85 -23.79 17.63
CA ALA A 837 -4.22 -23.58 17.20
C ALA A 837 -5.15 -24.67 17.74
N THR A 838 -6.37 -24.30 18.14
CA THR A 838 -7.28 -25.14 18.95
C THR A 838 -8.72 -25.16 18.43
N ASP A 839 -9.50 -26.18 18.82
CA ASP A 839 -10.82 -26.48 18.25
C ASP A 839 -11.91 -25.39 18.49
N ASP A 840 -11.69 -24.45 19.40
CA ASP A 840 -12.54 -23.25 19.63
C ASP A 840 -12.18 -22.07 18.71
N GLY A 841 -11.28 -22.28 17.75
CA GLY A 841 -10.80 -21.24 16.83
C GLY A 841 -9.70 -20.37 17.40
N CYS A 842 -9.22 -20.66 18.60
CA CYS A 842 -8.18 -19.87 19.25
C CYS A 842 -6.78 -20.30 18.83
N LEU A 843 -5.90 -19.32 18.65
CA LEU A 843 -4.46 -19.45 18.85
C LEU A 843 -4.11 -19.20 20.32
N THR A 844 -3.25 -20.05 20.88
CA THR A 844 -2.70 -19.93 22.24
C THR A 844 -1.18 -20.05 22.17
N ALA A 845 -0.45 -19.05 22.67
CA ALA A 845 1.01 -19.02 22.67
C ALA A 845 1.60 -19.34 24.05
N PHE A 846 2.68 -20.11 24.07
CA PHE A 846 3.39 -20.55 25.26
C PHE A 846 4.87 -20.20 25.17
N SER A 847 5.50 -19.76 26.25
CA SER A 847 6.96 -19.62 26.31
C SER A 847 7.63 -20.98 26.02
N ALA A 848 8.59 -21.03 25.10
CA ALA A 848 9.43 -22.20 24.89
C ALA A 848 10.47 -22.39 26.02
N THR A 849 10.58 -21.45 26.96
CA THR A 849 11.45 -21.56 28.15
C THR A 849 10.68 -22.05 29.37
N THR A 850 9.52 -21.45 29.67
CA THR A 850 8.77 -21.73 30.92
C THR A 850 7.51 -22.58 30.72
N MET A 851 7.06 -22.77 29.47
CA MET A 851 5.76 -23.35 29.09
C MET A 851 4.53 -22.61 29.64
N GLU A 852 4.68 -21.43 30.23
CA GLU A 852 3.52 -20.60 30.61
C GLU A 852 2.86 -20.01 29.35
N CYS A 853 1.54 -19.89 29.36
CA CYS A 853 0.81 -19.23 28.29
C CYS A 853 1.04 -17.73 28.35
N ILE A 854 1.46 -17.10 27.27
CA ILE A 854 1.69 -15.64 27.23
C ILE A 854 0.41 -14.92 26.79
N TRP A 855 -0.27 -15.45 25.78
CA TRP A 855 -1.56 -14.96 25.30
C TRP A 855 -2.43 -16.08 24.73
N LYS A 856 -3.75 -15.87 24.77
CA LYS A 856 -4.76 -16.63 24.02
C LYS A 856 -5.67 -15.65 23.28
N THR A 857 -6.02 -15.98 22.05
CA THR A 857 -6.92 -15.18 21.20
C THR A 857 -8.39 -15.49 21.45
N GLU A 858 -9.28 -14.60 21.01
CA GLU A 858 -10.73 -14.81 21.06
C GLU A 858 -11.18 -16.05 20.29
N PRO A 859 -12.20 -16.80 20.77
CA PRO A 859 -12.86 -17.84 19.99
C PRO A 859 -13.48 -17.29 18.71
N LEU A 860 -13.19 -17.93 17.57
CA LEU A 860 -13.69 -17.48 16.27
C LEU A 860 -15.14 -17.90 16.00
N ASP A 861 -15.58 -18.97 16.65
CA ASP A 861 -16.94 -19.51 16.60
C ASP A 861 -17.24 -20.24 17.92
N THR A 862 -18.19 -19.72 18.70
CA THR A 862 -18.62 -20.32 19.97
C THR A 862 -19.75 -21.34 19.80
N THR A 863 -20.24 -21.53 18.57
CA THR A 863 -21.39 -22.40 18.25
C THR A 863 -21.00 -23.69 17.55
N ASN A 864 -19.85 -23.73 16.87
CA ASN A 864 -19.33 -24.90 16.15
C ASN A 864 -17.88 -25.17 16.55
N ALA A 865 -17.53 -26.44 16.76
CA ALA A 865 -16.13 -26.84 16.83
C ALA A 865 -15.47 -26.68 15.45
N LEU A 866 -14.25 -26.15 15.44
CA LEU A 866 -13.40 -25.97 14.28
C LEU A 866 -12.26 -27.01 14.29
N GLN A 867 -11.60 -27.19 13.16
CA GLN A 867 -10.38 -27.99 13.05
C GLN A 867 -9.24 -27.14 12.49
N SER A 868 -8.10 -27.14 13.18
CA SER A 868 -6.87 -26.49 12.72
C SER A 868 -5.94 -27.46 12.01
N VAL A 869 -6.43 -28.09 10.94
CA VAL A 869 -5.63 -28.98 10.07
C VAL A 869 -4.67 -28.23 9.14
N SER A 870 -4.76 -26.90 9.10
CA SER A 870 -3.91 -26.03 8.27
C SER A 870 -2.59 -25.67 8.95
N SER A 871 -1.64 -25.20 8.15
CA SER A 871 -0.33 -24.73 8.61
C SER A 871 -0.39 -23.28 9.11
N LEU A 872 0.25 -22.98 10.24
CA LEU A 872 0.44 -21.60 10.69
C LEU A 872 1.63 -20.97 9.97
N THR A 873 1.43 -19.83 9.31
CA THR A 873 2.46 -19.17 8.49
C THR A 873 2.83 -17.82 9.12
N VAL A 874 4.13 -17.57 9.34
CA VAL A 874 4.61 -16.28 9.85
C VAL A 874 5.27 -15.42 8.76
N ASN A 875 4.83 -14.17 8.64
CA ASN A 875 5.47 -13.16 7.81
C ASN A 875 5.38 -11.77 8.47
N ASN A 876 6.47 -10.99 8.45
CA ASN A 876 6.55 -9.62 9.01
C ASN A 876 5.81 -9.41 10.35
N GLY A 877 6.09 -10.27 11.35
CA GLY A 877 5.48 -10.17 12.69
C GLY A 877 3.98 -10.49 12.73
N THR A 878 3.42 -11.10 11.67
CA THR A 878 2.03 -11.54 11.58
C THR A 878 1.99 -13.07 11.48
N ILE A 879 1.14 -13.72 12.26
CA ILE A 879 0.81 -15.14 12.10
C ILE A 879 -0.52 -15.21 11.35
N LEU A 880 -0.51 -15.86 10.20
CA LEU A 880 -1.72 -16.30 9.50
C LEU A 880 -2.11 -17.70 10.00
N ALA A 881 -3.40 -17.89 10.26
CA ALA A 881 -3.97 -19.14 10.71
C ALA A 881 -5.34 -19.41 10.06
N GLU A 882 -5.54 -20.62 9.56
CA GLU A 882 -6.80 -21.06 8.98
C GLU A 882 -7.46 -22.19 9.77
N PHE A 883 -8.77 -22.06 9.95
CA PHE A 883 -9.62 -22.97 10.69
C PHE A 883 -10.72 -23.48 9.77
N THR A 884 -10.88 -24.81 9.68
CA THR A 884 -11.93 -25.43 8.88
C THR A 884 -13.14 -25.76 9.75
N LYS A 885 -14.34 -25.39 9.29
CA LYS A 885 -15.60 -25.84 9.87
C LYS A 885 -16.03 -27.12 9.15
N MET A 886 -15.95 -28.27 9.82
CA MET A 886 -16.24 -29.56 9.20
C MET A 886 -17.74 -29.89 9.13
N SER A 887 -18.16 -30.54 8.05
CA SER A 887 -19.44 -31.22 7.92
C SER A 887 -19.21 -32.63 7.34
N GLY A 888 -18.96 -33.60 8.21
CA GLY A 888 -18.49 -34.93 7.79
C GLY A 888 -17.03 -34.86 7.37
N PHE A 889 -16.74 -35.16 6.09
CA PHE A 889 -15.39 -35.13 5.51
C PHE A 889 -15.10 -33.90 4.64
N ASP A 890 -16.06 -32.99 4.48
CA ASP A 890 -15.95 -31.78 3.67
C ASP A 890 -16.07 -30.51 4.53
N ALA A 891 -15.49 -29.40 4.06
CA ALA A 891 -15.59 -28.11 4.72
C ALA A 891 -16.95 -27.44 4.46
N ALA A 892 -17.70 -27.21 5.53
CA ALA A 892 -18.85 -26.31 5.58
C ALA A 892 -18.42 -24.86 5.84
N GLY A 893 -17.29 -24.44 5.26
CA GLY A 893 -16.67 -23.14 5.44
C GLY A 893 -15.52 -23.16 6.44
N GLY A 894 -15.18 -21.97 6.94
CA GLY A 894 -14.04 -21.80 7.85
C GLY A 894 -13.74 -20.35 8.14
N TYR A 895 -12.59 -20.11 8.77
CA TYR A 895 -12.08 -18.79 9.08
C TYR A 895 -10.60 -18.71 8.75
N MET A 896 -10.14 -17.57 8.24
CA MET A 896 -8.73 -17.22 8.14
C MET A 896 -8.51 -15.96 8.95
N VAL A 897 -7.48 -15.96 9.81
CA VAL A 897 -7.16 -14.83 10.68
C VAL A 897 -5.69 -14.48 10.60
N ALA A 898 -5.41 -13.19 10.62
CA ALA A 898 -4.09 -12.67 10.89
C ALA A 898 -4.05 -12.10 12.30
N VAL A 899 -3.09 -12.55 13.10
CA VAL A 899 -2.81 -12.00 14.42
C VAL A 899 -1.38 -11.47 14.49
N ASP A 900 -1.17 -10.49 15.34
CA ASP A 900 0.16 -10.05 15.72
C ASP A 900 0.93 -11.18 16.43
N ALA A 901 2.14 -11.48 15.95
CA ALA A 901 2.91 -12.63 16.42
C ALA A 901 3.40 -12.50 17.87
N THR A 902 3.54 -11.26 18.37
CA THR A 902 4.07 -10.98 19.71
C THR A 902 2.94 -10.94 20.74
N THR A 903 1.81 -10.32 20.39
CA THR A 903 0.72 -10.02 21.34
C THR A 903 -0.53 -10.89 21.17
N GLY A 904 -0.66 -11.61 20.06
CA GLY A 904 -1.89 -12.32 19.69
C GLY A 904 -3.04 -11.38 19.27
N ALA A 905 -2.82 -10.07 19.17
CA ALA A 905 -3.86 -9.13 18.79
C ALA A 905 -4.39 -9.40 17.38
N LEU A 906 -5.72 -9.51 17.23
CA LEU A 906 -6.36 -9.71 15.92
C LEU A 906 -6.12 -8.51 15.01
N ARG A 907 -5.47 -8.73 13.86
CA ARG A 907 -5.28 -7.72 12.82
C ARG A 907 -6.48 -7.69 11.87
N TRP A 908 -6.88 -8.86 11.37
CA TRP A 908 -8.07 -9.03 10.54
C TRP A 908 -8.57 -10.48 10.54
N LYS A 909 -9.85 -10.66 10.18
CA LYS A 909 -10.54 -11.95 10.07
C LYS A 909 -11.31 -12.02 8.75
N GLN A 910 -11.27 -13.18 8.10
CA GLN A 910 -12.10 -13.53 6.96
C GLN A 910 -12.90 -14.80 7.24
N ASN A 911 -14.10 -14.87 6.67
CA ASN A 911 -14.99 -16.02 6.77
C ASN A 911 -15.00 -16.71 5.40
N ALA A 912 -14.62 -17.99 5.35
CA ALA A 912 -14.72 -18.81 4.15
C ALA A 912 -16.07 -19.51 4.07
N GLN A 913 -16.66 -19.53 2.89
CA GLN A 913 -17.96 -20.15 2.62
C GLN A 913 -17.85 -21.68 2.50
N PRO A 914 -18.96 -22.44 2.66
CA PRO A 914 -18.99 -23.85 2.26
C PRO A 914 -18.65 -24.02 0.78
N ALA A 915 -17.79 -24.99 0.46
CA ALA A 915 -17.49 -25.31 -0.92
C ALA A 915 -18.73 -25.91 -1.62
N ASN A 916 -18.94 -25.55 -2.90
CA ASN A 916 -19.89 -26.20 -3.82
C ASN A 916 -21.40 -26.14 -3.45
N ILE A 917 -21.86 -25.18 -2.66
CA ILE A 917 -23.30 -24.98 -2.34
C ILE A 917 -23.95 -23.94 -3.29
N PRO A 918 -25.19 -24.16 -3.78
CA PRO A 918 -25.96 -23.14 -4.48
C PRO A 918 -26.14 -21.87 -3.62
N GLY A 919 -25.60 -20.74 -4.11
CA GLY A 919 -25.55 -19.47 -3.37
C GLY A 919 -24.15 -19.01 -2.97
N ALA A 920 -23.11 -19.83 -3.19
CA ALA A 920 -21.73 -19.38 -3.07
C ALA A 920 -21.44 -18.18 -4.00
N THR A 921 -20.85 -17.12 -3.46
CA THR A 921 -20.49 -15.91 -4.21
C THR A 921 -19.16 -16.10 -4.93
N SER A 922 -19.12 -15.83 -6.24
CA SER A 922 -17.88 -15.93 -7.03
C SER A 922 -16.81 -14.97 -6.49
N GLY A 923 -15.56 -15.45 -6.37
CA GLY A 923 -14.43 -14.68 -5.82
C GLY A 923 -14.30 -14.66 -4.29
N GLN A 924 -15.13 -15.40 -3.54
CA GLN A 924 -14.98 -15.57 -2.10
C GLN A 924 -14.22 -16.87 -1.74
N PRO A 925 -13.37 -16.87 -0.69
CA PRO A 925 -12.74 -18.08 -0.15
C PRO A 925 -13.76 -19.15 0.24
N SER A 926 -13.44 -20.42 -0.03
CA SER A 926 -14.28 -21.56 0.38
C SER A 926 -13.45 -22.63 1.07
N GLY A 927 -13.74 -22.91 2.35
CA GLY A 927 -12.97 -23.86 3.18
C GLY A 927 -11.47 -23.53 3.31
N TYR A 928 -10.75 -24.30 4.14
CA TYR A 928 -9.27 -24.28 4.20
C TYR A 928 -8.72 -25.68 4.52
N TYR A 929 -9.42 -26.75 4.14
CA TYR A 929 -9.10 -28.11 4.60
C TYR A 929 -7.72 -28.59 4.11
N TRP A 930 -6.78 -28.81 5.04
CA TRP A 930 -5.36 -29.10 4.79
C TRP A 930 -4.60 -28.04 3.98
N SER A 931 -5.05 -26.78 4.02
CA SER A 931 -4.35 -25.65 3.41
C SER A 931 -3.12 -25.22 4.24
N GLY A 932 -2.45 -24.18 3.75
CA GLY A 932 -1.31 -23.51 4.37
C GLY A 932 -0.76 -22.47 3.42
N ALA A 933 -0.43 -21.29 3.93
CA ALA A 933 0.06 -20.18 3.11
C ALA A 933 1.59 -20.15 2.99
N ALA A 934 2.10 -19.60 1.89
CA ALA A 934 3.49 -19.18 1.75
C ALA A 934 3.62 -17.65 1.90
N ALA A 935 4.75 -17.19 2.43
CA ALA A 935 5.06 -15.75 2.48
C ALA A 935 5.37 -15.21 1.07
N SER A 936 4.87 -14.01 0.75
CA SER A 936 5.14 -13.34 -0.54
C SER A 936 5.34 -11.84 -0.31
N GLY A 937 6.59 -11.39 -0.17
CA GLY A 937 6.87 -10.01 0.24
C GLY A 937 6.33 -9.75 1.65
N SER A 938 5.42 -8.78 1.81
CA SER A 938 4.68 -8.53 3.05
C SER A 938 3.41 -9.36 3.21
N ASP A 939 3.04 -10.10 2.18
CA ASP A 939 1.71 -10.69 1.99
C ASP A 939 1.78 -12.22 2.07
N PHE A 940 0.63 -12.87 1.88
CA PHE A 940 0.50 -14.32 1.98
C PHE A 940 -0.12 -14.90 0.70
N MET A 941 0.41 -16.01 0.20
CA MET A 941 -0.16 -16.75 -0.93
C MET A 941 -0.80 -18.04 -0.39
N ILE A 942 -2.11 -18.21 -0.58
CA ILE A 942 -2.86 -19.38 -0.06
C ILE A 942 -3.76 -19.99 -1.14
N GLY A 943 -3.96 -21.30 -1.08
CA GLY A 943 -4.95 -22.01 -1.91
C GLY A 943 -6.14 -22.50 -1.07
N ASP A 944 -7.35 -22.43 -1.62
CA ASP A 944 -8.55 -22.91 -0.93
C ASP A 944 -9.48 -23.76 -1.81
N GLU A 945 -10.56 -24.27 -1.22
CA GLU A 945 -11.49 -25.21 -1.86
C GLU A 945 -12.42 -24.52 -2.87
N SER A 946 -12.36 -23.18 -3.04
CA SER A 946 -12.93 -22.49 -4.21
C SER A 946 -12.12 -22.73 -5.50
N SER A 947 -11.11 -23.60 -5.45
CA SER A 947 -10.16 -23.89 -6.52
C SER A 947 -9.21 -22.74 -6.87
N SER A 948 -9.09 -21.74 -5.99
CA SER A 948 -8.33 -20.53 -6.24
C SER A 948 -7.09 -20.45 -5.37
N VAL A 949 -5.97 -20.05 -5.99
CA VAL A 949 -4.78 -19.52 -5.31
C VAL A 949 -4.93 -18.01 -5.22
N ARG A 950 -4.77 -17.43 -4.04
CA ARG A 950 -5.00 -16.01 -3.75
C ARG A 950 -3.77 -15.39 -3.08
N LEU A 951 -3.40 -14.20 -3.55
CA LEU A 951 -2.50 -13.30 -2.84
C LEU A 951 -3.35 -12.45 -1.89
N ILE A 952 -3.06 -12.57 -0.60
CA ILE A 952 -3.77 -11.96 0.51
C ILE A 952 -2.86 -10.92 1.15
N ASN A 953 -3.27 -9.65 1.10
CA ASN A 953 -2.57 -8.52 1.70
C ASN A 953 -2.33 -8.77 3.20
N GLY A 954 -1.08 -8.77 3.65
CA GLY A 954 -0.74 -9.11 5.03
C GLY A 954 -1.30 -8.13 6.06
N THR A 955 -1.55 -6.88 5.67
CA THR A 955 -2.04 -5.81 6.55
C THR A 955 -3.56 -5.75 6.61
N THR A 956 -4.26 -5.98 5.49
CA THR A 956 -5.72 -5.74 5.37
C THR A 956 -6.54 -7.01 5.16
N GLY A 957 -5.90 -8.13 4.79
CA GLY A 957 -6.56 -9.34 4.32
C GLY A 957 -7.16 -9.24 2.92
N ALA A 958 -7.07 -8.09 2.23
CA ALA A 958 -7.63 -7.94 0.89
C ALA A 958 -7.04 -8.95 -0.10
N ILE A 959 -7.87 -9.47 -1.01
CA ILE A 959 -7.40 -10.31 -2.12
C ILE A 959 -6.83 -9.38 -3.19
N GLU A 960 -5.50 -9.36 -3.33
CA GLU A 960 -4.77 -8.52 -4.28
C GLU A 960 -4.68 -9.18 -5.67
N ALA A 961 -4.64 -10.51 -5.70
CA ALA A 961 -4.65 -11.29 -6.95
C ALA A 961 -5.29 -12.67 -6.72
N GLU A 962 -5.90 -13.23 -7.78
CA GLU A 962 -6.50 -14.56 -7.76
C GLU A 962 -6.15 -15.33 -9.05
N LEU A 963 -5.82 -16.62 -8.90
CA LEU A 963 -5.63 -17.58 -9.99
C LEU A 963 -6.46 -18.83 -9.70
N ASN A 964 -7.48 -19.10 -10.52
CA ASN A 964 -8.27 -20.33 -10.39
C ASN A 964 -7.60 -21.50 -11.14
N LEU A 965 -7.44 -22.62 -10.45
CA LEU A 965 -6.83 -23.86 -10.95
C LEU A 965 -7.85 -24.93 -11.38
N GLY A 966 -9.16 -24.66 -11.21
CA GLY A 966 -10.24 -25.56 -11.62
C GLY A 966 -10.41 -26.83 -10.78
N SER A 967 -9.74 -26.97 -9.64
CA SER A 967 -9.99 -28.04 -8.65
C SER A 967 -9.67 -27.58 -7.21
N PRO A 968 -10.44 -28.02 -6.19
CA PRO A 968 -10.24 -27.64 -4.79
C PRO A 968 -8.82 -27.89 -4.27
N ILE A 969 -8.24 -26.92 -3.59
CA ILE A 969 -6.86 -27.00 -3.10
C ILE A 969 -6.86 -27.45 -1.63
N ARG A 970 -6.37 -28.66 -1.40
CA ARG A 970 -6.24 -29.31 -0.07
C ARG A 970 -4.77 -29.60 0.25
N ALA A 971 -3.91 -28.61 0.04
CA ALA A 971 -2.47 -28.68 0.26
C ALA A 971 -1.92 -27.30 0.61
N GLY A 972 -0.87 -27.26 1.43
CA GLY A 972 -0.12 -26.03 1.69
C GLY A 972 0.75 -25.61 0.51
N ILE A 973 0.85 -24.30 0.29
CA ILE A 973 1.82 -23.68 -0.63
C ILE A 973 3.15 -23.56 0.13
N VAL A 974 4.27 -23.86 -0.53
CA VAL A 974 5.63 -23.92 0.05
C VAL A 974 6.63 -23.23 -0.87
#